data_AF-A0A226DZX2-F1
#
_entry.id   AF-A0A226DZX2-F1
#
_cell.length_a   1.000
_cell.length_b   1.000
_cell.length_c   1.000
_cell.angle_alpha   90.00
_cell.angle_beta   90.00
_cell.angle_gamma   90.00
#
_symmetry.space_group_name_H-M   'P 1'
#
loop_
_entity.id
_entity.type
_entity.pdbx_description
1 polymer ?
#
loop_
_entity_poly.entity_id
_entity_poly.type
_entity_poly.pdbx_seq_one_letter_code
_entity_poly.pdbx_strand_id
1 'polypeptide(L)'
;MEGGGSRSDDDDFQLSQRKRPRVVKKKNVAGASNPTAEQKTAQKVKPTPAPLLPTPDKLLTVEKAKHPLAPLGQLNPAGTKDKEKRKTETATSSARNDHDFQPVQWSYVAQGEDMEVKEERRLRDGRGINIKEGDLADEFQIKYPVSSDGRVGKIIKGEGVDLVKRKILELAGVESTSSAGLNVHEASPELILTQEDVGLSDEQRELLFTEIFKKGGRVPINDKPGRSLIIQKAPTTGFIHLCVEKPKVANGVSVYQAFRFCTEPKCYQYEQTLASDVLPKCTTHQPEPVYTVMKVTDYNWRDVLVQLHMKFALSVKLNVSDEQKDNAAEFYLGRVCTSNSVWLNYCATKDLKTRPIPKPISMTHFANERDGLKKLSLESTIGMFMKLAPGTQPIINLDDLIPLCYGMKGEIDARLKELGMELKIRRHLTPEERVEVKYPFPGEYFLTSTFTTTPTTTTFITTATAAAALQKPGKEKSFLYAIMSRNMWYFGWSDTPDFKDRLRGNKTDGANEYKRITDKRQKDRELEIDGLRQRDRELDRTEGIYPPPLKAPTLTCYLLAKCDDDDKKKKTKTIEAKMIIAGYVAYLLGLRNPIRPNSDLGYSTNKCVSISLVDSTSWGEICDFVKLFWGIEPMLDQFKKD
;
A
#
# COMPACT_ATOMS: atom_id res chain seq x y z
N MET A 1 12.49 30.55 59.37
CA MET A 1 11.17 31.21 59.30
C MET A 1 10.54 30.71 58.00
N GLU A 2 9.78 29.62 58.11
CA GLU A 2 8.31 29.58 57.89
C GLU A 2 7.96 29.72 56.40
N GLY A 3 7.25 28.81 55.72
CA GLY A 3 6.54 27.59 56.08
C GLY A 3 5.62 27.18 54.90
N GLY A 4 5.28 25.89 54.82
CA GLY A 4 4.20 25.28 54.03
C GLY A 4 4.51 25.03 52.55
N GLY A 5 4.51 23.82 51.99
CA GLY A 5 3.63 22.64 52.12
C GLY A 5 3.12 22.34 50.70
N SER A 6 3.10 21.13 50.11
CA SER A 6 2.81 19.80 50.63
C SER A 6 3.16 18.73 49.58
N ARG A 7 3.71 17.59 50.05
CA ARG A 7 3.41 16.16 49.78
C ARG A 7 3.48 15.62 48.33
N SER A 8 4.42 14.71 48.02
CA SER A 8 4.47 13.24 48.27
C SER A 8 3.95 12.47 47.03
N ASP A 9 4.49 11.35 46.57
CA ASP A 9 5.46 10.39 47.10
C ASP A 9 6.37 9.89 45.98
N ASP A 10 7.61 9.60 46.37
CA ASP A 10 8.57 8.77 45.67
C ASP A 10 8.01 7.35 45.48
N ASP A 11 8.26 6.76 44.32
CA ASP A 11 8.60 5.34 44.28
C ASP A 11 9.61 5.06 43.17
N ASP A 12 10.75 4.60 43.63
CA ASP A 12 12.01 4.39 42.93
C ASP A 12 11.93 3.37 41.80
N PHE A 13 12.64 3.71 40.73
CA PHE A 13 13.07 2.79 39.69
C PHE A 13 14.00 1.70 40.27
N GLN A 14 13.49 0.47 40.44
CA GLN A 14 14.35 -0.72 40.48
C GLN A 14 14.53 -1.34 39.09
N LEU A 15 15.77 -1.25 38.61
CA LEU A 15 16.34 -2.01 37.51
C LEU A 15 16.16 -3.52 37.71
N SER A 16 15.29 -4.16 36.92
CA SER A 16 15.38 -5.60 36.68
C SER A 16 15.96 -5.89 35.29
N GLN A 17 17.27 -6.10 35.26
CA GLN A 17 17.93 -6.79 34.15
C GLN A 17 17.37 -8.21 34.01
N ARG A 18 16.49 -8.47 33.03
CA ARG A 18 16.26 -9.85 32.58
C ARG A 18 17.30 -10.23 31.53
N LYS A 19 18.39 -10.84 32.01
CA LYS A 19 19.33 -11.65 31.23
C LYS A 19 18.54 -12.70 30.43
N ARG A 20 18.67 -12.69 29.09
CA ARG A 20 18.24 -13.81 28.25
C ARG A 20 19.19 -14.99 28.46
N PRO A 21 18.72 -16.23 28.64
CA PRO A 21 19.60 -17.39 28.72
C PRO A 21 20.33 -17.60 27.38
N ARG A 22 21.66 -17.61 27.42
CA ARG A 22 22.50 -18.18 26.36
C ARG A 22 22.24 -19.68 26.31
N VAL A 23 21.63 -20.17 25.24
CA VAL A 23 21.67 -21.60 24.92
C VAL A 23 23.03 -21.88 24.29
N VAL A 24 23.90 -22.48 25.10
CA VAL A 24 25.18 -23.06 24.67
C VAL A 24 24.87 -24.24 23.75
N LYS A 25 25.23 -24.14 22.47
CA LYS A 25 25.28 -25.30 21.57
C LYS A 25 26.40 -26.23 22.05
N LYS A 26 26.05 -27.37 22.65
CA LYS A 26 26.97 -28.50 22.77
C LYS A 26 27.09 -29.17 21.40
N LYS A 27 28.33 -29.23 20.89
CA LYS A 27 28.79 -30.18 19.86
C LYS A 27 28.46 -31.59 20.32
N ASN A 28 27.99 -32.43 19.39
CA ASN A 28 28.46 -33.81 19.27
C ASN A 28 28.35 -34.25 17.81
N VAL A 29 29.39 -34.96 17.39
CA VAL A 29 29.65 -35.50 16.06
C VAL A 29 29.47 -37.02 16.10
N ALA A 30 29.06 -37.58 14.96
CA ALA A 30 29.15 -38.97 14.49
C ALA A 30 28.08 -39.99 14.94
N GLY A 31 27.56 -40.71 13.93
CA GLY A 31 26.82 -41.96 14.08
C GLY A 31 25.76 -42.14 12.99
N ALA A 32 25.93 -43.14 12.14
CA ALA A 32 25.23 -43.35 10.87
C ALA A 32 23.86 -44.05 10.99
N SER A 33 23.20 -44.19 9.82
CA SER A 33 22.09 -45.09 9.43
C SER A 33 20.64 -44.56 9.50
N ASN A 34 20.03 -44.48 8.30
CA ASN A 34 18.58 -44.41 8.01
C ASN A 34 17.95 -45.83 8.13
N PRO A 35 16.65 -46.05 7.81
CA PRO A 35 15.43 -45.42 8.34
C PRO A 35 14.37 -46.50 8.71
N THR A 36 13.48 -46.23 9.68
CA THR A 36 12.23 -47.01 9.75
C THR A 36 11.08 -46.20 10.33
N ALA A 37 9.92 -46.38 9.70
CA ALA A 37 8.67 -45.70 9.97
C ALA A 37 8.17 -45.94 11.39
N GLU A 38 7.74 -44.89 12.09
CA GLU A 38 6.84 -45.05 13.24
C GLU A 38 6.00 -43.77 13.49
N GLN A 39 4.69 -43.96 13.30
CA GLN A 39 3.57 -43.39 14.05
C GLN A 39 3.64 -41.91 14.48
N LYS A 40 2.83 -41.09 13.79
CA LYS A 40 2.35 -39.79 14.27
C LYS A 40 1.63 -39.96 15.62
N THR A 41 2.35 -39.74 16.72
CA THR A 41 1.74 -39.49 18.02
C THR A 41 1.15 -38.08 18.01
N ALA A 42 -0.16 -38.01 18.23
CA ALA A 42 -0.90 -36.76 18.38
C ALA A 42 -0.30 -35.95 19.53
N GLN A 43 0.26 -34.78 19.21
CA GLN A 43 0.55 -33.77 20.22
C GLN A 43 -0.77 -33.37 20.87
N LYS A 44 -0.91 -33.68 22.16
CA LYS A 44 -1.91 -33.07 23.05
C LYS A 44 -1.74 -31.55 22.98
N VAL A 45 -2.62 -30.91 22.22
CA VAL A 45 -2.83 -29.47 22.25
C VAL A 45 -3.28 -29.13 23.67
N LYS A 46 -2.44 -28.44 24.43
CA LYS A 46 -2.88 -27.75 25.65
C LYS A 46 -4.00 -26.78 25.24
N PRO A 47 -5.18 -26.82 25.88
CA PRO A 47 -6.23 -25.88 25.54
C PRO A 47 -5.72 -24.46 25.79
N THR A 48 -5.75 -23.64 24.75
CA THR A 48 -5.58 -22.18 24.88
C THR A 48 -6.65 -21.69 25.87
N PRO A 49 -6.29 -20.98 26.96
CA PRO A 49 -7.29 -20.42 27.86
C PRO A 49 -8.23 -19.51 27.06
N ALA A 50 -9.53 -19.62 27.31
CA ALA A 50 -10.51 -18.68 26.76
C ALA A 50 -10.05 -17.23 27.05
N PRO A 51 -10.21 -16.27 26.13
CA PRO A 51 -9.89 -14.88 26.41
C PRO A 51 -10.65 -14.44 27.66
N LEU A 52 -9.93 -14.06 28.72
CA LEU A 52 -10.54 -13.48 29.92
C LEU A 52 -11.34 -12.24 29.48
N LEU A 53 -12.65 -12.30 29.69
CA LEU A 53 -13.52 -11.14 29.48
C LEU A 53 -13.05 -9.99 30.38
N PRO A 54 -13.12 -8.72 29.92
CA PRO A 54 -12.85 -7.60 30.80
C PRO A 54 -13.76 -7.67 32.03
N THR A 55 -13.25 -7.24 33.18
CA THR A 55 -13.99 -7.24 34.43
C THR A 55 -15.18 -6.24 34.37
N PRO A 56 -16.28 -6.48 35.10
CA PRO A 56 -17.51 -5.67 35.00
C PRO A 56 -17.35 -4.18 35.31
N ASP A 57 -16.36 -3.81 36.12
CA ASP A 57 -15.93 -2.43 36.42
C ASP A 57 -15.42 -1.67 35.18
N LYS A 58 -15.10 -2.38 34.09
CA LYS A 58 -14.64 -1.79 32.82
C LYS A 58 -15.75 -1.61 31.78
N LEU A 59 -17.00 -1.88 32.15
CA LEU A 59 -18.16 -1.65 31.27
C LEU A 59 -18.32 -0.16 30.98
N LEU A 60 -18.79 0.16 29.77
CA LEU A 60 -18.97 1.54 29.36
C LEU A 60 -20.13 2.19 30.11
N THR A 61 -20.02 3.50 30.37
CA THR A 61 -21.16 4.29 30.87
C THR A 61 -22.28 4.29 29.84
N VAL A 62 -23.51 4.03 30.28
CA VAL A 62 -24.70 3.97 29.42
C VAL A 62 -25.72 5.01 29.84
N GLU A 63 -26.44 5.53 28.86
CA GLU A 63 -27.56 6.44 29.08
C GLU A 63 -28.79 5.66 29.51
N LYS A 64 -29.52 6.20 30.49
CA LYS A 64 -30.73 5.58 31.06
C LYS A 64 -32.03 6.25 30.61
N ALA A 65 -31.92 7.36 29.87
CA ALA A 65 -33.05 8.07 29.31
C ALA A 65 -32.64 8.73 27.97
N LYS A 66 -33.63 8.99 27.12
CA LYS A 66 -33.44 9.78 25.90
C LYS A 66 -33.26 11.27 26.21
N HIS A 67 -32.72 12.01 25.26
CA HIS A 67 -32.67 13.47 25.38
C HIS A 67 -34.10 14.05 25.42
N PRO A 68 -34.43 14.99 26.34
CA PRO A 68 -35.81 15.49 26.51
C PRO A 68 -36.43 16.11 25.24
N LEU A 69 -35.58 16.73 24.41
CA LEU A 69 -35.97 17.36 23.14
C LEU A 69 -35.82 16.46 21.90
N ALA A 70 -35.58 15.15 22.09
CA ALA A 70 -35.47 14.23 20.96
C ALA A 70 -36.86 13.92 20.38
N PRO A 71 -37.05 14.01 19.04
CA PRO A 71 -38.26 13.55 18.38
C PRO A 71 -38.53 12.06 18.59
N LEU A 72 -39.75 11.63 18.28
CA LEU A 72 -40.13 10.21 18.28
C LEU A 72 -39.16 9.39 17.42
N GLY A 73 -38.68 8.26 17.94
CA GLY A 73 -37.79 7.35 17.21
C GLY A 73 -36.35 7.87 17.05
N GLN A 74 -35.98 8.96 17.73
CA GLN A 74 -34.64 9.55 17.68
C GLN A 74 -34.02 9.67 19.08
N LEU A 75 -32.70 9.57 19.14
CA LEU A 75 -31.93 9.71 20.40
C LEU A 75 -31.42 11.13 20.64
N ASN A 76 -31.38 11.97 19.60
CA ASN A 76 -30.85 13.34 19.65
C ASN A 76 -31.90 14.35 19.13
N PRO A 77 -31.88 15.60 19.60
CA PRO A 77 -32.77 16.66 19.10
C PRO A 77 -32.65 16.96 17.60
N ALA A 78 -33.71 17.51 17.02
CA ALA A 78 -33.66 18.04 15.65
C ALA A 78 -32.64 19.19 15.53
N GLY A 79 -31.88 19.21 14.44
CA GLY A 79 -30.85 20.25 14.22
C GLY A 79 -29.64 20.15 15.15
N THR A 80 -29.48 19.03 15.88
CA THR A 80 -28.26 18.76 16.66
C THR A 80 -27.05 18.85 15.73
N LYS A 81 -26.17 19.79 16.02
CA LYS A 81 -24.87 19.94 15.38
C LYS A 81 -23.81 19.59 16.40
N ASP A 82 -22.65 19.18 15.92
CA ASP A 82 -21.50 18.99 16.77
C ASP A 82 -21.11 20.36 17.33
N LYS A 83 -21.49 20.63 18.59
CA LYS A 83 -21.16 21.88 19.29
C LYS A 83 -19.68 21.89 19.66
N GLU A 84 -19.07 20.72 19.77
CA GLU A 84 -17.63 20.52 19.75
C GLU A 84 -17.16 20.24 18.33
N LYS A 85 -17.64 21.02 17.33
CA LYS A 85 -16.86 21.23 16.12
C LYS A 85 -15.46 21.56 16.63
N ARG A 86 -14.55 20.60 16.46
CA ARG A 86 -13.33 20.45 17.25
C ARG A 86 -12.74 21.83 17.48
N LYS A 87 -12.53 22.24 18.74
CA LYS A 87 -11.62 23.37 18.96
C LYS A 87 -10.37 23.04 18.16
N THR A 88 -10.08 23.89 17.20
CA THR A 88 -8.92 23.73 16.34
C THR A 88 -7.63 23.75 17.16
N GLU A 89 -7.71 24.29 18.37
CA GLU A 89 -6.69 24.31 19.39
C GLU A 89 -7.18 23.62 20.67
N THR A 90 -6.42 22.65 21.15
CA THR A 90 -6.59 22.12 22.51
C THR A 90 -5.48 22.65 23.41
N ALA A 91 -5.69 22.71 24.71
CA ALA A 91 -4.68 23.15 25.69
C ALA A 91 -3.32 22.42 25.57
N THR A 92 -3.32 21.22 24.97
CA THR A 92 -2.13 20.38 24.74
C THR A 92 -1.71 20.25 23.26
N SER A 93 -2.37 20.95 22.33
CA SER A 93 -2.04 20.89 20.89
C SER A 93 -2.57 22.11 20.14
N SER A 94 -1.66 22.99 19.71
CA SER A 94 -1.90 24.09 18.76
C SER A 94 -1.70 23.66 17.28
N ALA A 95 -1.15 22.47 17.06
CA ALA A 95 -0.62 22.02 15.76
C ALA A 95 -1.66 21.91 14.62
N ARG A 96 -2.96 21.91 14.92
CA ARG A 96 -4.01 21.77 13.91
C ARG A 96 -4.38 23.08 13.22
N ASN A 97 -4.07 24.22 13.82
CA ASN A 97 -4.42 25.55 13.31
C ASN A 97 -3.22 26.45 13.05
N ASP A 98 -1.99 25.92 13.14
CA ASP A 98 -0.79 26.65 12.72
C ASP A 98 -0.80 26.80 11.18
N HIS A 99 -1.57 27.79 10.70
CA HIS A 99 -1.56 28.25 9.31
C HIS A 99 -0.19 28.81 8.90
N ASP A 100 0.65 29.15 9.88
CA ASP A 100 2.01 29.65 9.68
C ASP A 100 3.03 28.51 9.58
N PHE A 101 2.61 27.23 9.73
CA PHE A 101 3.50 26.10 9.52
C PHE A 101 3.94 26.04 8.05
N GLN A 102 5.21 26.37 7.83
CA GLN A 102 5.88 26.13 6.57
C GLN A 102 6.78 24.91 6.70
N PRO A 103 6.55 23.84 5.91
CA PRO A 103 7.46 22.72 5.89
C PRO A 103 8.82 23.16 5.36
N VAL A 104 9.87 22.43 5.75
CA VAL A 104 11.22 22.63 5.23
C VAL A 104 11.17 22.57 3.70
N GLN A 105 11.50 23.68 3.05
CA GLN A 105 11.61 23.72 1.61
C GLN A 105 12.85 22.95 1.18
N TRP A 106 12.66 21.95 0.34
CA TRP A 106 13.75 21.22 -0.29
C TRP A 106 14.18 21.94 -1.56
N SER A 107 15.48 22.03 -1.79
CA SER A 107 16.05 22.59 -3.01
C SER A 107 17.13 21.68 -3.58
N TYR A 108 17.24 21.70 -4.90
CA TYR A 108 18.31 21.02 -5.61
C TYR A 108 19.52 21.95 -5.73
N VAL A 109 20.67 21.50 -5.21
CA VAL A 109 21.96 22.18 -5.37
C VAL A 109 22.85 21.27 -6.20
N ALA A 110 23.08 21.63 -7.45
CA ALA A 110 23.95 20.87 -8.32
C ALA A 110 25.38 20.86 -7.78
N GLN A 111 26.02 19.70 -7.81
CA GLN A 111 27.47 19.65 -7.70
C GLN A 111 28.03 20.16 -9.04
N GLY A 112 28.76 21.28 -9.01
CA GLY A 112 29.46 21.78 -10.18
C GLY A 112 30.51 20.76 -10.61
N GLU A 113 30.24 20.04 -11.70
CA GLU A 113 31.27 19.31 -12.42
C GLU A 113 31.68 20.13 -13.65
N ASP A 114 32.70 20.97 -13.47
CA ASP A 114 33.46 21.53 -14.58
C ASP A 114 34.35 20.42 -15.15
N MET A 115 33.86 19.73 -16.17
CA MET A 115 34.67 18.82 -16.96
C MET A 115 34.50 19.13 -18.44
N GLU A 116 35.57 19.64 -19.06
CA GLU A 116 35.70 19.76 -20.51
C GLU A 116 35.67 18.36 -21.13
N VAL A 117 34.51 17.96 -21.64
CA VAL A 117 34.39 16.74 -22.44
C VAL A 117 34.81 17.08 -23.87
N LYS A 118 35.97 16.58 -24.29
CA LYS A 118 36.36 16.53 -25.71
C LYS A 118 35.62 15.37 -26.36
N GLU A 119 34.49 15.59 -27.06
CA GLU A 119 33.93 14.52 -27.92
C GLU A 119 32.84 14.96 -28.90
N GLU A 120 32.73 14.20 -30.00
CA GLU A 120 31.69 14.27 -31.04
C GLU A 120 30.30 14.03 -30.42
N ARG A 121 29.42 15.04 -30.51
CA ARG A 121 28.03 14.94 -30.03
C ARG A 121 27.28 13.85 -30.79
N ARG A 122 26.79 12.83 -30.08
CA ARG A 122 25.85 11.86 -30.64
C ARG A 122 24.43 12.41 -30.62
N LEU A 123 23.57 11.91 -31.51
CA LEU A 123 22.22 12.43 -31.77
C LEU A 123 21.30 12.51 -30.53
N ARG A 124 21.59 11.75 -29.47
CA ARG A 124 20.81 11.67 -28.23
C ARG A 124 21.46 12.35 -27.01
N ASP A 125 22.67 12.88 -27.13
CA ASP A 125 23.33 13.57 -26.02
C ASP A 125 22.53 14.83 -25.64
N GLY A 126 22.44 15.10 -24.33
CA GLY A 126 21.66 16.20 -23.78
C GLY A 126 20.14 15.99 -23.80
N ARG A 127 19.61 14.91 -24.40
CA ARG A 127 18.17 14.66 -24.40
C ARG A 127 17.68 14.20 -23.03
N GLY A 128 16.60 14.83 -22.56
CA GLY A 128 15.91 14.51 -21.32
C GLY A 128 15.00 13.28 -21.40
N ILE A 129 14.00 13.24 -20.53
CA ILE A 129 13.01 12.16 -20.47
C ILE A 129 12.30 11.98 -21.82
N ASN A 130 12.19 10.72 -22.28
CA ASN A 130 11.48 10.34 -23.48
C ASN A 130 9.96 10.33 -23.22
N ILE A 131 9.30 11.41 -23.60
CA ILE A 131 7.85 11.54 -23.53
C ILE A 131 7.22 10.79 -24.70
N LYS A 132 6.57 9.67 -24.41
CA LYS A 132 5.69 8.95 -25.34
C LYS A 132 4.25 9.16 -24.92
N GLU A 133 3.46 9.70 -25.84
CA GLU A 133 2.02 9.80 -25.71
C GLU A 133 1.34 8.45 -26.01
N GLY A 134 0.20 8.21 -25.36
CA GLY A 134 -0.63 7.01 -25.56
C GLY A 134 -0.85 6.18 -24.29
N ASP A 135 -1.89 5.36 -24.32
CA ASP A 135 -2.24 4.49 -23.20
C ASP A 135 -1.19 3.42 -22.94
N LEU A 136 -0.95 3.17 -21.67
CA LEU A 136 -0.04 2.14 -21.23
C LEU A 136 -0.70 0.76 -21.38
N ALA A 137 -0.04 -0.17 -22.07
CA ALA A 137 -0.55 -1.53 -22.23
C ALA A 137 -0.82 -2.20 -20.86
N ASP A 138 -1.80 -3.10 -20.79
CA ASP A 138 -2.28 -3.69 -19.53
C ASP A 138 -1.22 -4.37 -18.68
N GLU A 139 -0.22 -4.99 -19.32
CA GLU A 139 0.94 -5.61 -18.68
C GLU A 139 1.88 -4.62 -18.00
N PHE A 140 1.73 -3.34 -18.38
CA PHE A 140 2.50 -2.24 -17.85
C PHE A 140 1.67 -1.32 -16.94
N GLN A 141 0.37 -1.54 -16.79
CA GLN A 141 -0.42 -0.76 -15.84
C GLN A 141 -0.04 -1.13 -14.39
N ILE A 142 0.04 -0.12 -13.52
CA ILE A 142 0.31 -0.29 -12.09
C ILE A 142 -0.85 -1.04 -11.46
N LYS A 143 -0.59 -2.23 -10.90
CA LYS A 143 -1.59 -3.04 -10.20
C LYS A 143 -1.11 -3.36 -8.79
N TYR A 144 -1.87 -2.94 -7.78
CA TYR A 144 -1.60 -3.34 -6.40
C TYR A 144 -2.31 -4.66 -6.09
N PRO A 145 -1.61 -5.72 -5.64
CA PRO A 145 -2.24 -6.95 -5.16
C PRO A 145 -3.02 -6.76 -3.84
N VAL A 146 -2.99 -5.54 -3.28
CA VAL A 146 -3.78 -5.10 -2.12
C VAL A 146 -4.49 -3.80 -2.49
N SER A 147 -5.18 -3.75 -3.64
CA SER A 147 -6.06 -2.62 -3.93
C SER A 147 -7.20 -2.60 -2.90
N SER A 148 -7.62 -1.39 -2.53
CA SER A 148 -8.75 -1.18 -1.63
C SER A 148 -10.08 -1.64 -2.25
N ASP A 149 -10.11 -2.01 -3.53
CA ASP A 149 -11.23 -2.70 -4.18
C ASP A 149 -11.64 -3.99 -3.45
N GLY A 150 -10.71 -4.65 -2.76
CA GLY A 150 -11.04 -5.79 -1.91
C GLY A 150 -11.91 -5.43 -0.69
N ARG A 151 -12.05 -4.15 -0.35
CA ARG A 151 -12.81 -3.64 0.81
C ARG A 151 -13.95 -2.70 0.42
N VAL A 152 -13.86 -2.00 -0.71
CA VAL A 152 -14.95 -1.17 -1.24
C VAL A 152 -15.94 -2.09 -1.94
N GLY A 153 -17.11 -2.29 -1.33
CA GLY A 153 -18.16 -3.19 -1.83
C GLY A 153 -18.20 -4.59 -1.17
N LYS A 154 -17.12 -5.03 -0.51
CA LYS A 154 -17.22 -6.20 0.40
C LYS A 154 -17.91 -5.78 1.68
N ILE A 155 -19.17 -6.20 1.82
CA ILE A 155 -19.90 -6.12 3.09
C ILE A 155 -19.16 -7.01 4.10
N ILE A 156 -18.28 -6.42 4.90
CA ILE A 156 -17.81 -7.09 6.12
C ILE A 156 -19.01 -7.05 7.05
N LYS A 157 -19.81 -8.13 7.05
CA LYS A 157 -20.86 -8.29 8.04
C LYS A 157 -20.17 -8.36 9.39
N GLY A 158 -20.45 -7.41 10.27
CA GLY A 158 -19.99 -7.47 11.65
C GLY A 158 -20.31 -8.85 12.25
N GLU A 159 -19.38 -9.39 13.01
CA GLU A 159 -19.51 -10.76 13.53
C GLU A 159 -20.79 -10.88 14.38
N GLY A 160 -21.73 -11.76 14.02
CA GLY A 160 -23.00 -11.92 14.73
C GLY A 160 -24.01 -10.78 14.54
N VAL A 161 -23.92 -10.00 13.46
CA VAL A 161 -24.93 -8.99 13.07
C VAL A 161 -26.35 -9.60 13.02
N ASP A 162 -26.51 -10.87 12.64
CA ASP A 162 -27.84 -11.50 12.57
C ASP A 162 -28.46 -11.70 13.97
N LEU A 163 -27.66 -12.05 14.98
CA LEU A 163 -28.10 -12.16 16.38
C LEU A 163 -28.46 -10.79 16.95
N VAL A 164 -27.66 -9.78 16.59
CA VAL A 164 -27.89 -8.38 16.96
C VAL A 164 -29.18 -7.87 16.33
N LYS A 165 -29.40 -8.13 15.03
CA LYS A 165 -30.64 -7.84 14.29
C LYS A 165 -31.84 -8.48 14.98
N ARG A 166 -31.77 -9.78 15.26
CA ARG A 166 -32.84 -10.52 15.95
C ARG A 166 -33.20 -9.89 17.29
N LYS A 167 -32.20 -9.53 18.10
CA LYS A 167 -32.43 -8.89 19.40
C LYS A 167 -33.06 -7.50 19.28
N ILE A 168 -32.65 -6.72 18.28
CA ILE A 168 -33.26 -5.41 18.00
C ILE A 168 -34.73 -5.56 17.58
N LEU A 169 -35.03 -6.51 16.68
CA LEU A 169 -36.41 -6.76 16.23
C LEU A 169 -37.31 -7.24 17.39
N GLU A 170 -36.81 -8.14 18.24
CA GLU A 170 -37.50 -8.60 19.45
C GLU A 170 -37.86 -7.43 20.38
N LEU A 171 -36.90 -6.54 20.66
CA LEU A 171 -37.11 -5.37 21.52
C LEU A 171 -38.02 -4.30 20.88
N ALA A 172 -38.06 -4.24 19.55
CA ALA A 172 -38.91 -3.33 18.80
C ALA A 172 -40.36 -3.85 18.63
N GLY A 173 -40.69 -5.01 19.22
CA GLY A 173 -42.03 -5.61 19.14
C GLY A 173 -42.36 -6.16 17.74
N VAL A 174 -41.36 -6.46 16.92
CA VAL A 174 -41.53 -7.05 15.59
C VAL A 174 -41.43 -8.57 15.73
N GLU A 175 -42.52 -9.29 15.48
CA GLU A 175 -42.50 -10.74 15.43
C GLU A 175 -41.60 -11.19 14.28
N SER A 176 -40.46 -11.81 14.62
CA SER A 176 -39.59 -12.42 13.63
C SER A 176 -40.30 -13.68 13.13
N THR A 177 -40.82 -13.66 11.91
CA THR A 177 -41.33 -14.85 11.22
C THR A 177 -40.16 -15.74 10.78
N SER A 178 -39.31 -16.18 11.73
CA SER A 178 -38.43 -17.31 11.47
C SER A 178 -39.30 -18.57 11.54
N SER A 179 -39.64 -19.09 10.37
CA SER A 179 -40.48 -20.27 10.14
C SER A 179 -40.19 -21.42 11.10
N ALA A 180 -41.08 -21.63 12.06
CA ALA A 180 -41.36 -22.96 12.58
C ALA A 180 -42.57 -23.48 11.80
N GLY A 181 -42.31 -24.36 10.84
CA GLY A 181 -43.27 -25.27 10.20
C GLY A 181 -44.68 -24.74 9.89
N LEU A 182 -44.85 -24.06 8.77
CA LEU A 182 -46.16 -23.96 8.11
C LEU A 182 -46.02 -24.44 6.66
N ASN A 183 -46.50 -25.67 6.41
CA ASN A 183 -46.89 -26.10 5.08
C ASN A 183 -48.03 -25.19 4.62
N VAL A 184 -47.76 -24.21 3.77
CA VAL A 184 -48.79 -23.45 3.06
C VAL A 184 -48.63 -23.77 1.58
N HIS A 185 -49.65 -24.44 1.04
CA HIS A 185 -49.79 -24.76 -0.37
C HIS A 185 -49.65 -23.53 -1.27
N GLU A 186 -48.98 -23.74 -2.41
CA GLU A 186 -48.95 -22.83 -3.56
C GLU A 186 -50.36 -22.45 -4.01
N ALA A 187 -50.76 -21.18 -3.81
CA ALA A 187 -51.63 -20.43 -4.72
C ALA A 187 -51.92 -19.01 -4.17
N SER A 188 -51.06 -18.02 -4.49
CA SER A 188 -51.45 -16.62 -4.79
C SER A 188 -50.19 -15.77 -5.09
N PRO A 189 -50.14 -14.97 -6.19
CA PRO A 189 -48.97 -14.16 -6.54
C PRO A 189 -49.07 -12.74 -5.96
N GLU A 190 -49.33 -12.60 -4.67
CA GLU A 190 -49.11 -11.33 -3.96
C GLU A 190 -47.83 -11.44 -3.14
N LEU A 191 -46.81 -10.67 -3.54
CA LEU A 191 -45.56 -10.51 -2.79
C LEU A 191 -45.88 -9.88 -1.44
N ILE A 192 -46.05 -10.72 -0.40
CA ILE A 192 -46.11 -10.27 0.99
C ILE A 192 -44.71 -9.74 1.33
N LEU A 193 -44.52 -8.42 1.19
CA LEU A 193 -43.34 -7.74 1.74
C LEU A 193 -43.34 -7.97 3.25
N THR A 194 -42.39 -8.78 3.73
CA THR A 194 -42.23 -8.98 5.17
C THR A 194 -41.83 -7.66 5.81
N GLN A 195 -42.13 -7.44 7.10
CA GLN A 195 -41.68 -6.23 7.82
C GLN A 195 -40.13 -6.08 7.82
N GLU A 196 -39.41 -7.13 7.44
CA GLU A 196 -37.98 -7.12 7.15
C GLU A 196 -37.60 -6.24 5.94
N ASP A 197 -38.55 -5.98 5.03
CA ASP A 197 -38.38 -5.22 3.77
C ASP A 197 -38.75 -3.74 3.90
N VAL A 198 -39.13 -3.23 5.08
CA VAL A 198 -39.49 -1.80 5.28
C VAL A 198 -38.55 -1.11 6.27
N GLY A 199 -38.02 -1.84 7.27
CA GLY A 199 -37.21 -1.27 8.36
C GLY A 199 -38.08 -0.80 9.53
N LEU A 200 -37.45 -0.49 10.69
CA LEU A 200 -38.19 -0.04 11.87
C LEU A 200 -38.81 1.35 11.66
N SER A 201 -40.10 1.49 11.95
CA SER A 201 -40.79 2.80 12.04
C SER A 201 -40.28 3.61 13.23
N ASP A 202 -40.61 4.91 13.28
CA ASP A 202 -40.18 5.76 14.40
C ASP A 202 -40.83 5.32 15.72
N GLU A 203 -42.07 4.82 15.70
CA GLU A 203 -42.74 4.21 16.87
C GLU A 203 -42.00 2.94 17.34
N GLN A 204 -41.56 2.10 16.41
CA GLN A 204 -40.83 0.87 16.73
C GLN A 204 -39.43 1.15 17.26
N ARG A 205 -38.76 2.18 16.73
CA ARG A 205 -37.49 2.68 17.28
C ARG A 205 -37.67 3.25 18.68
N GLU A 206 -38.75 3.99 18.92
CA GLU A 206 -39.07 4.51 20.24
C GLU A 206 -39.31 3.38 21.24
N LEU A 207 -40.03 2.33 20.84
CA LEU A 207 -40.26 1.14 21.65
C LEU A 207 -38.93 0.44 21.98
N LEU A 208 -38.08 0.22 20.98
CA LEU A 208 -36.74 -0.33 21.15
C LEU A 208 -35.92 0.45 22.20
N PHE A 209 -35.84 1.77 22.07
CA PHE A 209 -35.08 2.60 23.01
C PHE A 209 -35.67 2.54 24.41
N THR A 210 -37.00 2.62 24.52
CA THR A 210 -37.74 2.53 25.78
C THR A 210 -37.46 1.21 26.50
N GLU A 211 -37.48 0.08 25.80
CA GLU A 211 -37.18 -1.23 26.38
C GLU A 211 -35.72 -1.36 26.84
N ILE A 212 -34.78 -0.76 26.10
CA ILE A 212 -33.38 -0.70 26.53
C ILE A 212 -33.23 0.16 27.80
N PHE A 213 -33.92 1.30 27.88
CA PHE A 213 -33.89 2.17 29.06
C PHE A 213 -34.52 1.50 30.29
N LYS A 214 -35.64 0.80 30.14
CA LYS A 214 -36.27 0.00 31.22
C LYS A 214 -35.32 -1.04 31.81
N LYS A 215 -34.44 -1.60 30.98
CA LYS A 215 -33.39 -2.55 31.40
C LYS A 215 -32.11 -1.87 31.89
N GLY A 216 -32.15 -0.56 32.14
CA GLY A 216 -31.02 0.20 32.68
C GLY A 216 -30.00 0.68 31.64
N GLY A 217 -30.36 0.71 30.36
CA GLY A 217 -29.52 1.22 29.26
C GLY A 217 -28.58 0.18 28.63
N ARG A 218 -28.65 -1.08 29.07
CA ARG A 218 -27.83 -2.20 28.59
C ARG A 218 -28.65 -3.47 28.47
N VAL A 219 -28.58 -4.14 27.32
CA VAL A 219 -29.25 -5.42 27.06
C VAL A 219 -28.26 -6.44 26.51
N PRO A 220 -28.05 -7.60 27.16
CA PRO A 220 -27.15 -8.62 26.65
C PRO A 220 -27.65 -9.23 25.34
N ILE A 221 -26.72 -9.58 24.45
CA ILE A 221 -27.01 -10.31 23.22
C ILE A 221 -26.86 -11.80 23.53
N ASN A 222 -27.96 -12.54 23.42
CA ASN A 222 -27.98 -13.98 23.64
C ASN A 222 -26.95 -14.68 22.73
N ASP A 223 -26.37 -15.78 23.22
CA ASP A 223 -25.41 -16.63 22.50
C ASP A 223 -24.03 -16.00 22.18
N LYS A 224 -23.73 -14.78 22.69
CA LYS A 224 -22.37 -14.21 22.66
C LYS A 224 -21.97 -13.55 23.99
N PRO A 225 -21.19 -14.25 24.84
CA PRO A 225 -20.78 -13.71 26.14
C PRO A 225 -19.95 -12.43 26.00
N GLY A 226 -20.25 -11.44 26.84
CA GLY A 226 -19.58 -10.14 26.84
C GLY A 226 -20.04 -9.16 25.75
N ARG A 227 -21.11 -9.46 25.00
CA ARG A 227 -21.70 -8.50 24.06
C ARG A 227 -23.03 -7.96 24.55
N SER A 228 -23.26 -6.66 24.35
CA SER A 228 -24.50 -6.02 24.76
C SER A 228 -24.90 -4.91 23.79
N LEU A 229 -26.20 -4.75 23.59
CA LEU A 229 -26.78 -3.53 23.06
C LEU A 229 -26.75 -2.48 24.17
N ILE A 230 -26.19 -1.31 23.88
CA ILE A 230 -26.14 -0.20 24.83
C ILE A 230 -26.58 1.09 24.15
N ILE A 231 -27.10 2.03 24.92
CA ILE A 231 -27.24 3.41 24.49
C ILE A 231 -26.11 4.19 25.13
N GLN A 232 -25.22 4.73 24.30
CA GLN A 232 -24.01 5.39 24.77
C GLN A 232 -23.95 6.83 24.27
N LYS A 233 -23.67 7.75 25.19
CA LYS A 233 -23.26 9.11 24.85
C LYS A 233 -21.78 9.16 24.49
N ALA A 234 -21.49 9.62 23.29
CA ALA A 234 -20.13 9.81 22.84
C ALA A 234 -19.42 10.84 23.74
N PRO A 235 -18.27 10.49 24.35
CA PRO A 235 -17.65 11.32 25.37
C PRO A 235 -17.15 12.66 24.83
N THR A 236 -16.87 12.76 23.53
CA THR A 236 -16.38 13.99 22.88
C THR A 236 -17.53 14.83 22.32
N THR A 237 -18.40 14.26 21.49
CA THR A 237 -19.44 15.05 20.82
C THR A 237 -20.73 15.21 21.63
N GLY A 238 -20.88 14.41 22.69
CA GLY A 238 -22.10 14.36 23.49
C GLY A 238 -23.29 13.72 22.77
N PHE A 239 -23.11 13.18 21.56
CA PHE A 239 -24.18 12.52 20.81
C PHE A 239 -24.52 11.17 21.39
N ILE A 240 -25.83 10.89 21.49
CA ILE A 240 -26.36 9.65 22.02
C ILE A 240 -26.60 8.68 20.86
N HIS A 241 -26.02 7.48 20.95
CA HIS A 241 -26.06 6.47 19.91
C HIS A 241 -26.53 5.11 20.45
N LEU A 242 -27.27 4.37 19.62
CA LEU A 242 -27.40 2.93 19.80
C LEU A 242 -26.09 2.25 19.38
N CYS A 243 -25.54 1.40 20.23
CA CYS A 243 -24.24 0.76 20.04
C CYS A 243 -24.26 -0.73 20.37
N VAL A 244 -23.33 -1.48 19.76
CA VAL A 244 -22.87 -2.79 20.25
C VAL A 244 -21.62 -2.58 21.09
N GLU A 245 -21.69 -2.95 22.36
CA GLU A 245 -20.54 -3.10 23.25
C GLU A 245 -19.92 -4.48 23.04
N LYS A 246 -18.62 -4.55 22.75
CA LYS A 246 -17.86 -5.81 22.66
C LYS A 246 -16.46 -5.70 23.27
N PRO A 247 -15.91 -6.80 23.82
CA PRO A 247 -14.55 -6.82 24.30
C PRO A 247 -13.55 -6.66 23.15
N LYS A 248 -12.46 -5.93 23.40
CA LYS A 248 -11.35 -5.73 22.48
C LYS A 248 -10.04 -5.71 23.27
N VAL A 249 -9.02 -6.34 22.71
CA VAL A 249 -7.65 -6.22 23.23
C VAL A 249 -7.00 -4.99 22.60
N ALA A 250 -6.67 -4.01 23.43
CA ALA A 250 -5.90 -2.82 23.04
C ALA A 250 -4.62 -2.77 23.88
N ASN A 251 -3.45 -2.76 23.24
CA ASN A 251 -2.14 -2.75 23.90
C ASN A 251 -1.97 -3.88 24.95
N GLY A 252 -2.52 -5.07 24.68
CA GLY A 252 -2.47 -6.21 25.61
C GLY A 252 -3.48 -6.15 26.76
N VAL A 253 -4.28 -5.08 26.88
CA VAL A 253 -5.33 -4.92 27.90
C VAL A 253 -6.70 -5.19 27.27
N SER A 254 -7.50 -6.04 27.94
CA SER A 254 -8.90 -6.29 27.56
C SER A 254 -9.78 -5.14 28.03
N VAL A 255 -10.43 -4.44 27.08
CA VAL A 255 -11.34 -3.31 27.33
C VAL A 255 -12.64 -3.49 26.56
N TYR A 256 -13.72 -2.85 27.00
CA TYR A 256 -14.94 -2.77 26.20
C TYR A 256 -14.88 -1.61 25.20
N GLN A 257 -15.32 -1.86 23.98
CA GLN A 257 -15.47 -0.82 22.95
C GLN A 257 -16.90 -0.84 22.40
N ALA A 258 -17.48 0.35 22.27
CA ALA A 258 -18.77 0.57 21.63
C ALA A 258 -18.63 0.84 20.14
N PHE A 259 -19.49 0.20 19.36
CA PHE A 259 -19.61 0.34 17.91
C PHE A 259 -21.02 0.81 17.57
N ARG A 260 -21.15 1.94 16.87
CA ARG A 260 -22.45 2.60 16.63
C ARG A 260 -23.15 1.97 15.45
N PHE A 261 -24.47 1.81 15.51
CA PHE A 261 -25.22 1.31 14.37
C PHE A 261 -25.34 2.34 13.25
N CYS A 262 -25.39 1.85 12.02
CA CYS A 262 -25.87 2.60 10.88
C CYS A 262 -27.34 3.00 11.12
N THR A 263 -27.67 4.24 10.78
CA THR A 263 -29.03 4.79 10.88
C THR A 263 -29.80 4.68 9.57
N GLU A 264 -29.20 4.12 8.51
CA GLU A 264 -29.93 3.84 7.28
C GLU A 264 -31.01 2.77 7.54
N PRO A 265 -32.23 2.93 7.01
CA PRO A 265 -33.27 1.91 7.15
C PRO A 265 -32.75 0.53 6.77
N LYS A 266 -33.13 -0.49 7.55
CA LYS A 266 -32.74 -1.91 7.38
C LYS A 266 -31.25 -2.20 7.61
N CYS A 267 -30.43 -1.21 7.94
CA CYS A 267 -29.00 -1.41 8.13
C CYS A 267 -28.63 -1.65 9.59
N TYR A 268 -28.32 -2.89 9.95
CA TYR A 268 -27.84 -3.27 11.29
C TYR A 268 -26.31 -3.35 11.38
N GLN A 269 -25.60 -2.78 10.40
CA GLN A 269 -24.14 -2.73 10.42
C GLN A 269 -23.68 -1.71 11.46
N TYR A 270 -22.67 -2.08 12.25
CA TYR A 270 -22.06 -1.20 13.24
C TYR A 270 -20.55 -1.02 13.03
N GLU A 271 -20.00 -1.64 11.99
CA GLU A 271 -18.60 -1.46 11.63
C GLU A 271 -18.41 -0.16 10.83
N GLN A 272 -17.29 0.52 11.08
CA GLN A 272 -16.84 1.70 10.32
C GLN A 272 -17.77 2.92 10.40
N THR A 273 -18.62 3.02 11.42
CA THR A 273 -19.41 4.22 11.75
C THR A 273 -18.60 5.21 12.59
N LEU A 274 -18.86 6.51 12.44
CA LEU A 274 -18.15 7.59 13.17
C LEU A 274 -18.94 8.08 14.38
N ALA A 275 -18.22 8.50 15.43
CA ALA A 275 -18.80 9.07 16.65
C ALA A 275 -19.30 10.51 16.51
N SER A 276 -18.77 11.21 15.51
CA SER A 276 -19.05 12.60 15.18
C SER A 276 -20.28 12.78 14.29
N ASP A 277 -20.87 11.69 13.82
CA ASP A 277 -22.09 11.77 13.02
C ASP A 277 -23.28 11.67 13.97
N VAL A 278 -24.24 12.60 13.87
CA VAL A 278 -25.51 12.49 14.59
C VAL A 278 -26.33 11.31 14.05
N LEU A 279 -26.23 11.07 12.74
CA LEU A 279 -26.85 9.95 12.03
C LEU A 279 -25.75 9.09 11.37
N PRO A 280 -25.05 8.25 12.16
CA PRO A 280 -23.96 7.43 11.63
C PRO A 280 -24.44 6.55 10.47
N LYS A 281 -23.64 6.47 9.41
CA LYS A 281 -23.85 5.55 8.28
C LYS A 281 -22.67 4.57 8.19
N CYS A 282 -22.93 3.31 7.86
CA CYS A 282 -21.88 2.33 7.57
C CYS A 282 -21.30 2.57 6.18
N THR A 283 -20.16 1.98 5.84
CA THR A 283 -19.51 2.20 4.53
C THR A 283 -20.33 1.84 3.30
N THR A 284 -21.35 0.98 3.42
CA THR A 284 -22.31 0.70 2.33
C THR A 284 -23.30 1.83 2.10
N HIS A 285 -23.64 2.58 3.16
CA HIS A 285 -24.60 3.68 3.13
C HIS A 285 -23.92 5.04 3.35
N GLN A 286 -22.59 5.04 3.48
CA GLN A 286 -21.84 6.26 3.44
C GLN A 286 -21.77 6.72 1.97
N PRO A 287 -21.97 8.02 1.73
CA PRO A 287 -21.92 8.62 0.40
C PRO A 287 -20.52 8.50 -0.25
N GLU A 288 -20.46 8.80 -1.56
CA GLU A 288 -19.39 8.42 -2.50
C GLU A 288 -17.97 8.28 -1.91
N PRO A 289 -17.27 7.15 -2.21
CA PRO A 289 -15.89 7.00 -1.79
C PRO A 289 -15.01 8.01 -2.53
N VAL A 290 -14.23 8.77 -1.76
CA VAL A 290 -13.18 9.65 -2.26
C VAL A 290 -11.82 9.05 -1.90
N TYR A 291 -10.99 8.85 -2.89
CA TYR A 291 -9.63 8.36 -2.73
C TYR A 291 -8.71 9.57 -2.54
N THR A 292 -8.09 9.65 -1.37
CA THR A 292 -7.22 10.76 -1.00
C THR A 292 -5.77 10.31 -1.05
N VAL A 293 -4.95 11.10 -1.75
CA VAL A 293 -3.48 10.98 -1.72
C VAL A 293 -2.94 12.18 -0.96
N MET A 294 -2.04 11.94 -0.02
CA MET A 294 -1.44 12.99 0.77
C MET A 294 0.06 12.79 0.97
N LYS A 295 0.76 13.91 1.07
CA LYS A 295 2.15 14.00 1.52
C LYS A 295 2.14 14.46 2.97
N VAL A 296 2.72 13.66 3.86
CA VAL A 296 2.74 13.88 5.30
C VAL A 296 4.17 14.17 5.76
N THR A 297 4.32 15.14 6.66
CA THR A 297 5.58 15.48 7.32
C THR A 297 5.47 15.39 8.85
N ASP A 298 6.60 15.47 9.53
CA ASP A 298 6.66 15.61 10.98
C ASP A 298 6.62 17.09 11.36
N TYR A 299 5.50 17.53 11.95
CA TYR A 299 5.31 18.91 12.39
C TYR A 299 6.39 19.40 13.35
N ASN A 300 6.95 18.51 14.17
CA ASN A 300 7.92 18.88 15.19
C ASN A 300 9.33 19.09 14.62
N TRP A 301 9.61 18.59 13.42
CA TRP A 301 10.94 18.65 12.84
C TRP A 301 11.00 19.72 11.76
N ARG A 302 11.60 20.87 12.10
CA ARG A 302 11.66 22.06 11.23
C ARG A 302 13.01 22.23 10.52
N ASP A 303 13.96 21.31 10.70
CA ASP A 303 15.31 21.40 10.13
C ASP A 303 15.53 20.46 8.94
N VAL A 304 14.74 19.38 8.86
CA VAL A 304 14.85 18.33 7.85
C VAL A 304 13.48 18.02 7.28
N LEU A 305 13.39 17.91 5.95
CA LEU A 305 12.15 17.47 5.30
C LEU A 305 11.95 15.97 5.54
N VAL A 306 10.96 15.65 6.38
CA VAL A 306 10.40 14.30 6.51
C VAL A 306 9.24 14.18 5.54
N GLN A 307 9.20 13.11 4.74
CA GLN A 307 8.07 12.87 3.83
C GLN A 307 7.59 11.43 3.86
N LEU A 308 6.27 11.26 3.87
CA LEU A 308 5.56 10.00 3.70
C LEU A 308 4.38 10.23 2.77
N HIS A 309 4.30 9.47 1.67
CA HIS A 309 3.16 9.51 0.77
C HIS A 309 2.16 8.39 1.11
N MET A 310 0.89 8.76 1.20
CA MET A 310 -0.17 7.86 1.64
C MET A 310 -1.39 7.99 0.76
N LYS A 311 -2.01 6.85 0.44
CA LYS A 311 -3.33 6.78 -0.19
C LYS A 311 -4.30 6.06 0.71
N PHE A 312 -5.49 6.60 0.88
CA PHE A 312 -6.60 5.92 1.54
C PHE A 312 -7.94 6.39 0.99
N ALA A 313 -8.97 5.58 1.20
CA ALA A 313 -10.34 5.94 0.87
C ALA A 313 -11.02 6.56 2.10
N LEU A 314 -11.81 7.59 1.85
CA LEU A 314 -12.75 8.21 2.77
C LEU A 314 -14.12 8.17 2.13
N SER A 315 -15.16 8.24 2.94
CA SER A 315 -16.50 8.48 2.42
C SER A 315 -16.94 9.86 2.84
N VAL A 316 -17.48 10.63 1.89
CA VAL A 316 -17.92 12.01 2.09
C VAL A 316 -19.28 12.20 1.43
N LYS A 317 -20.05 13.21 1.86
CA LYS A 317 -21.36 13.49 1.26
C LYS A 317 -21.24 13.77 -0.24
N LEU A 318 -22.29 13.47 -1.00
CA LEU A 318 -22.35 13.83 -2.41
C LEU A 318 -22.18 15.35 -2.55
N ASN A 319 -21.41 15.80 -3.53
CA ASN A 319 -21.19 17.23 -3.84
C ASN A 319 -20.61 18.06 -2.68
N VAL A 320 -19.81 17.47 -1.78
CA VAL A 320 -19.07 18.25 -0.78
C VAL A 320 -17.97 19.10 -1.42
N SER A 321 -17.70 20.27 -0.83
CA SER A 321 -16.57 21.11 -1.21
C SER A 321 -15.24 20.41 -0.92
N ASP A 322 -14.18 20.80 -1.63
CA ASP A 322 -12.83 20.25 -1.38
C ASP A 322 -12.36 20.54 0.05
N GLU A 323 -12.66 21.73 0.60
CA GLU A 323 -12.38 22.05 2.01
C GLU A 323 -13.00 21.04 2.99
N GLN A 324 -14.20 20.52 2.70
CA GLN A 324 -14.84 19.50 3.55
C GLN A 324 -14.17 18.14 3.40
N LYS A 325 -13.67 17.81 2.20
CA LYS A 325 -12.90 16.60 1.95
C LYS A 325 -11.54 16.67 2.66
N ASP A 326 -10.86 17.82 2.61
CA ASP A 326 -9.61 18.09 3.30
C ASP A 326 -9.79 17.91 4.80
N ASN A 327 -10.78 18.59 5.39
CA ASN A 327 -11.10 18.48 6.81
C ASN A 327 -11.37 17.01 7.25
N ALA A 328 -12.10 16.25 6.44
CA ALA A 328 -12.37 14.84 6.72
C ALA A 328 -11.10 13.99 6.64
N ALA A 329 -10.22 14.26 5.68
CA ALA A 329 -8.96 13.57 5.50
C ALA A 329 -7.95 13.88 6.60
N GLU A 330 -7.81 15.14 7.00
CA GLU A 330 -6.98 15.55 8.13
C GLU A 330 -7.44 14.92 9.43
N PHE A 331 -8.76 14.84 9.65
CA PHE A 331 -9.32 14.14 10.80
C PHE A 331 -8.89 12.66 10.82
N TYR A 332 -8.88 12.02 9.65
CA TYR A 332 -8.55 10.61 9.50
C TYR A 332 -7.04 10.34 9.55
N LEU A 333 -6.18 11.33 9.22
CA LEU A 333 -4.72 11.21 9.14
C LEU A 333 -4.12 10.51 10.36
N GLY A 334 -4.47 10.94 11.58
CA GLY A 334 -3.95 10.34 12.81
C GLY A 334 -4.26 8.84 12.92
N ARG A 335 -5.43 8.40 12.47
CA ARG A 335 -5.81 6.98 12.43
C ARG A 335 -5.03 6.22 11.36
N VAL A 336 -4.81 6.81 10.19
CA VAL A 336 -4.03 6.16 9.13
C VAL A 336 -2.56 6.02 9.55
N CYS A 337 -1.96 7.07 10.10
CA CYS A 337 -0.57 7.06 10.60
C CYS A 337 -0.37 6.06 11.75
N THR A 338 -1.31 5.97 12.70
CA THR A 338 -1.22 4.97 13.80
C THR A 338 -1.35 3.53 13.33
N SER A 339 -1.89 3.31 12.12
CA SER A 339 -1.96 1.98 11.48
C SER A 339 -0.82 1.74 10.48
N ASN A 340 -0.01 2.76 10.19
CA ASN A 340 1.09 2.69 9.23
C ASN A 340 2.37 2.26 9.95
N SER A 341 2.89 1.08 9.61
CA SER A 341 4.09 0.53 10.25
C SER A 341 5.33 1.40 10.09
N VAL A 342 5.46 2.12 8.97
CA VAL A 342 6.64 2.95 8.72
C VAL A 342 6.60 4.20 9.61
N TRP A 343 5.44 4.84 9.72
CA TRP A 343 5.25 5.94 10.67
C TRP A 343 5.47 5.52 12.12
N LEU A 344 4.96 4.34 12.51
CA LEU A 344 5.19 3.78 13.85
C LEU A 344 6.67 3.52 14.13
N ASN A 345 7.40 2.95 13.18
CA ASN A 345 8.83 2.73 13.29
C ASN A 345 9.59 4.05 13.41
N TYR A 346 9.20 5.05 12.62
CA TYR A 346 9.76 6.39 12.69
C TYR A 346 9.54 7.02 14.08
N CYS A 347 8.32 6.92 14.63
CA CYS A 347 8.01 7.39 15.99
C CYS A 347 8.84 6.71 17.10
N ALA A 348 9.36 5.51 16.85
CA ALA A 348 10.19 4.75 17.80
C ALA A 348 11.69 5.06 17.69
N THR A 349 12.08 5.98 16.80
CA THR A 349 13.49 6.38 16.62
C THR A 349 13.99 7.13 17.85
N LYS A 350 15.14 6.72 18.38
CA LYS A 350 15.69 7.24 19.65
C LYS A 350 16.10 8.71 19.60
N ASP A 351 16.44 9.21 18.42
CA ASP A 351 17.00 10.56 18.24
C ASP A 351 15.92 11.65 18.22
N LEU A 352 14.64 11.26 18.24
CA LEU A 352 13.51 12.18 18.26
C LEU A 352 13.30 12.75 19.66
N LYS A 353 13.52 14.05 19.81
CA LYS A 353 13.30 14.79 21.08
C LYS A 353 11.84 14.76 21.52
N THR A 354 10.91 14.75 20.57
CA THR A 354 9.47 14.78 20.79
C THR A 354 8.80 13.77 19.90
N ARG A 355 7.68 13.18 20.37
CA ARG A 355 6.90 12.24 19.57
C ARG A 355 6.40 12.91 18.29
N PRO A 356 6.68 12.37 17.09
CA PRO A 356 6.25 12.95 15.82
C PRO A 356 4.74 13.22 15.74
N ILE A 357 4.38 14.35 15.16
CA ILE A 357 2.99 14.72 14.90
C ILE A 357 2.80 14.79 13.38
N PRO A 358 1.94 13.93 12.79
CA PRO A 358 1.74 13.93 11.35
C PRO A 358 1.01 15.20 10.92
N LYS A 359 1.57 15.93 9.95
CA LYS A 359 0.95 17.10 9.32
C LYS A 359 0.90 16.90 7.80
N PRO A 360 -0.26 17.07 7.15
CA PRO A 360 -0.32 17.03 5.69
C PRO A 360 0.23 18.33 5.13
N ILE A 361 1.05 18.23 4.08
CA ILE A 361 1.64 19.36 3.35
C ILE A 361 1.24 19.40 1.88
N SER A 362 0.56 18.35 1.42
CA SER A 362 -0.11 18.29 0.12
C SER A 362 -1.24 17.28 0.22
N MET A 363 -2.39 17.60 -0.39
CA MET A 363 -3.55 16.71 -0.44
C MET A 363 -4.21 16.79 -1.81
N THR A 364 -4.68 15.65 -2.31
CA THR A 364 -5.43 15.59 -3.57
C THR A 364 -6.48 14.48 -3.49
N HIS A 365 -7.69 14.79 -3.95
CA HIS A 365 -8.83 13.90 -3.91
C HIS A 365 -9.20 13.38 -5.30
N PHE A 366 -9.56 12.10 -5.39
CA PHE A 366 -9.92 11.43 -6.63
C PHE A 366 -11.23 10.68 -6.46
N ALA A 367 -12.06 10.70 -7.50
CA ALA A 367 -13.32 9.94 -7.54
C ALA A 367 -13.09 8.43 -7.73
N ASN A 368 -11.92 8.02 -8.24
CA ASN A 368 -11.59 6.63 -8.48
C ASN A 368 -10.22 6.26 -7.90
N GLU A 369 -10.07 4.97 -7.55
CA GLU A 369 -8.83 4.47 -6.94
C GLU A 369 -7.63 4.57 -7.88
N ARG A 370 -7.87 4.32 -9.17
CA ARG A 370 -6.82 4.24 -10.20
C ARG A 370 -6.04 5.54 -10.31
N ASP A 371 -6.72 6.67 -10.31
CA ASP A 371 -6.06 7.98 -10.40
C ASP A 371 -5.37 8.36 -9.08
N GLY A 372 -5.95 7.97 -7.94
CA GLY A 372 -5.24 8.07 -6.65
C GLY A 372 -3.96 7.22 -6.61
N LEU A 373 -3.97 6.02 -7.20
CA LEU A 373 -2.77 5.18 -7.31
C LEU A 373 -1.72 5.78 -8.25
N LYS A 374 -2.12 6.35 -9.38
CA LYS A 374 -1.22 7.08 -10.28
C LYS A 374 -0.54 8.24 -9.56
N LYS A 375 -1.31 9.07 -8.85
CA LYS A 375 -0.78 10.21 -8.10
C LYS A 375 0.16 9.77 -6.97
N LEU A 376 -0.18 8.71 -6.22
CA LEU A 376 0.72 8.15 -5.21
C LEU A 376 2.04 7.70 -5.84
N SER A 377 1.98 6.94 -6.93
CA SER A 377 3.17 6.44 -7.63
C SER A 377 4.03 7.58 -8.18
N LEU A 378 3.42 8.63 -8.74
CA LEU A 378 4.11 9.82 -9.21
C LEU A 378 4.88 10.50 -8.06
N GLU A 379 4.19 10.89 -6.98
CA GLU A 379 4.83 11.63 -5.88
C GLU A 379 5.90 10.81 -5.15
N SER A 380 5.68 9.50 -4.98
CA SER A 380 6.68 8.59 -4.45
C SER A 380 7.90 8.43 -5.38
N THR A 381 7.69 8.43 -6.70
CA THR A 381 8.78 8.40 -7.69
C THR A 381 9.58 9.71 -7.67
N ILE A 382 8.91 10.86 -7.55
CA ILE A 382 9.58 12.15 -7.36
C ILE A 382 10.38 12.15 -6.05
N GLY A 383 9.81 11.63 -4.96
CA GLY A 383 10.51 11.47 -3.69
C GLY A 383 11.74 10.55 -3.75
N MET A 384 11.76 9.57 -4.66
CA MET A 384 12.94 8.76 -4.96
C MET A 384 14.03 9.62 -5.61
N PHE A 385 13.70 10.41 -6.63
CA PHE A 385 14.69 11.29 -7.29
C PHE A 385 15.25 12.34 -6.33
N MET A 386 14.41 12.96 -5.50
CA MET A 386 14.87 13.88 -4.45
C MET A 386 15.87 13.22 -3.49
N LYS A 387 15.68 11.93 -3.15
CA LYS A 387 16.56 11.18 -2.26
C LYS A 387 17.89 10.80 -2.93
N LEU A 388 17.85 10.50 -4.23
CA LEU A 388 19.01 10.06 -5.01
C LEU A 388 19.87 11.22 -5.51
N ALA A 389 19.29 12.41 -5.66
CA ALA A 389 19.95 13.57 -6.22
C ALA A 389 21.25 13.92 -5.44
N PRO A 390 22.42 13.91 -6.11
CA PRO A 390 23.69 14.23 -5.45
C PRO A 390 23.73 15.69 -5.01
N GLY A 391 24.42 15.98 -3.90
CA GLY A 391 24.60 17.35 -3.40
C GLY A 391 23.38 18.00 -2.73
N THR A 392 22.29 17.26 -2.54
CA THR A 392 21.02 17.84 -2.04
C THR A 392 20.91 17.85 -0.53
N GLN A 393 20.02 18.72 -0.01
CA GLN A 393 19.65 18.71 1.39
C GLN A 393 19.11 17.32 1.77
N PRO A 394 19.61 16.71 2.86
CA PRO A 394 19.17 15.38 3.26
C PRO A 394 17.68 15.40 3.58
N ILE A 395 16.96 14.42 3.05
CA ILE A 395 15.54 14.19 3.36
C ILE A 395 15.36 12.86 4.08
N ILE A 396 14.41 12.82 5.00
CA ILE A 396 13.95 11.56 5.59
C ILE A 396 12.74 11.11 4.79
N ASN A 397 12.99 10.32 3.75
CA ASN A 397 11.93 9.70 2.97
C ASN A 397 11.46 8.40 3.65
N LEU A 398 10.24 8.42 4.16
CA LEU A 398 9.56 7.31 4.85
C LEU A 398 8.76 6.41 3.89
N ASP A 399 8.77 6.68 2.58
CA ASP A 399 8.23 5.73 1.61
C ASP A 399 9.11 4.47 1.62
N ASP A 400 8.61 3.36 2.19
CA ASP A 400 9.41 2.14 2.25
C ASP A 400 9.44 1.42 0.90
N LEU A 401 8.26 1.13 0.32
CA LEU A 401 8.10 0.46 -0.96
C LEU A 401 7.34 1.37 -1.93
N ILE A 402 7.99 1.78 -3.02
CA ILE A 402 7.34 2.59 -4.05
C ILE A 402 7.02 1.75 -5.29
N PRO A 403 5.81 1.89 -5.88
CA PRO A 403 5.58 1.50 -7.25
C PRO A 403 6.21 2.57 -8.13
N LEU A 404 7.12 2.17 -9.02
CA LEU A 404 7.64 3.10 -10.01
C LEU A 404 6.50 3.57 -10.92
N CYS A 405 6.54 4.84 -11.31
CA CYS A 405 5.45 5.47 -12.06
C CYS A 405 5.60 5.22 -13.56
N TYR A 406 4.58 4.66 -14.20
CA TYR A 406 4.62 4.33 -15.63
C TYR A 406 3.53 5.03 -16.40
N GLY A 407 3.82 5.37 -17.65
CA GLY A 407 2.88 6.11 -18.50
C GLY A 407 2.87 7.62 -18.24
N MET A 408 3.48 8.09 -17.15
CA MET A 408 3.43 9.50 -16.73
C MET A 408 4.76 10.24 -16.93
N LYS A 409 5.42 10.03 -18.08
CA LYS A 409 6.79 10.55 -18.30
C LYS A 409 6.80 12.07 -18.36
N GLY A 410 5.77 12.67 -18.97
CA GLY A 410 5.63 14.12 -19.05
C GLY A 410 5.39 14.74 -17.67
N GLU A 411 4.60 14.10 -16.83
CA GLU A 411 4.32 14.54 -15.46
C GLU A 411 5.54 14.40 -14.55
N ILE A 412 6.34 13.33 -14.73
CA ILE A 412 7.62 13.18 -14.03
C ILE A 412 8.57 14.29 -14.45
N ASP A 413 8.75 14.52 -15.76
CA ASP A 413 9.62 15.56 -16.31
C ASP A 413 9.22 16.95 -15.78
N ALA A 414 7.93 17.30 -15.87
CA ALA A 414 7.40 18.55 -15.35
C ALA A 414 7.67 18.70 -13.84
N ARG A 415 7.40 17.68 -13.04
CA ARG A 415 7.61 17.74 -11.57
C ARG A 415 9.08 17.77 -11.19
N LEU A 416 9.99 17.14 -11.93
CA LEU A 416 11.43 17.30 -11.72
C LEU A 416 11.88 18.73 -12.03
N LYS A 417 11.42 19.31 -13.13
CA LYS A 417 11.73 20.69 -13.53
C LYS A 417 11.20 21.73 -12.55
N GLU A 418 10.00 21.51 -12.00
CA GLU A 418 9.45 22.32 -10.90
C GLU A 418 10.33 22.29 -9.63
N LEU A 419 11.07 21.20 -9.42
CA LEU A 419 12.06 21.06 -8.34
C LEU A 419 13.46 21.56 -8.73
N GLY A 420 13.62 22.15 -9.91
CA GLY A 420 14.92 22.62 -10.42
C GLY A 420 15.85 21.50 -10.90
N MET A 421 15.32 20.30 -11.16
CA MET A 421 16.06 19.13 -11.62
C MET A 421 15.69 18.73 -13.05
N GLU A 422 16.64 18.17 -13.78
CA GLU A 422 16.39 17.52 -15.07
C GLU A 422 17.11 16.17 -15.13
N LEU A 423 16.42 15.12 -15.54
CA LEU A 423 17.03 13.83 -15.87
C LEU A 423 17.34 13.78 -17.37
N LYS A 424 18.61 13.62 -17.73
CA LYS A 424 19.05 13.57 -19.13
C LYS A 424 20.19 12.60 -19.39
N ILE A 425 20.44 12.32 -20.66
CA ILE A 425 21.65 11.62 -21.12
C ILE A 425 22.77 12.67 -21.17
N ARG A 426 23.79 12.54 -20.31
CA ARG A 426 24.98 13.40 -20.38
C ARG A 426 25.71 13.16 -21.70
N ARG A 427 26.04 11.90 -21.96
CA ARG A 427 26.72 11.45 -23.18
C ARG A 427 26.57 9.94 -23.39
N HIS A 428 26.91 9.49 -24.59
CA HIS A 428 27.13 8.06 -24.86
C HIS A 428 28.61 7.73 -24.69
N LEU A 429 28.90 6.56 -24.14
CA LEU A 429 30.28 6.06 -24.03
C LEU A 429 30.83 5.67 -25.41
N THR A 430 32.13 5.87 -25.60
CA THR A 430 32.86 5.24 -26.71
C THR A 430 32.95 3.72 -26.49
N PRO A 431 33.16 2.92 -27.56
CA PRO A 431 33.42 1.48 -27.41
C PRO A 431 34.54 1.17 -26.42
N GLU A 432 35.60 1.96 -26.43
CA GLU A 432 36.79 1.83 -25.58
C GLU A 432 36.45 2.08 -24.12
N GLU A 433 35.83 3.23 -23.81
CA GLU A 433 35.40 3.56 -22.45
C GLU A 433 34.44 2.52 -21.89
N ARG A 434 33.58 1.96 -22.74
CA ARG A 434 32.59 0.97 -22.30
C ARG A 434 33.21 -0.36 -21.86
N VAL A 435 34.36 -0.75 -22.44
CA VAL A 435 35.12 -1.94 -22.00
C VAL A 435 35.77 -1.69 -20.63
N GLU A 436 36.07 -0.44 -20.30
CA GLU A 436 36.69 -0.07 -19.03
C GLU A 436 35.68 0.06 -17.88
N VAL A 437 34.37 0.14 -18.18
CA VAL A 437 33.33 0.22 -17.14
C VAL A 437 33.31 -1.07 -16.32
N LYS A 438 33.63 -0.95 -15.05
CA LYS A 438 33.60 -2.06 -14.10
C LYS A 438 32.20 -2.29 -13.57
N TYR A 439 31.91 -3.55 -13.21
CA TYR A 439 30.69 -3.87 -12.49
C TYR A 439 30.68 -3.18 -11.12
N PRO A 440 29.67 -2.36 -10.80
CA PRO A 440 29.71 -1.50 -9.60
C PRO A 440 29.36 -2.23 -8.31
N PHE A 441 28.95 -3.50 -8.36
CA PHE A 441 28.50 -4.25 -7.19
C PHE A 441 29.49 -5.35 -6.81
N PRO A 442 29.54 -5.76 -5.54
CA PRO A 442 30.34 -6.91 -5.12
C PRO A 442 29.89 -8.18 -5.85
N GLY A 443 30.85 -8.91 -6.41
CA GLY A 443 30.60 -10.20 -7.06
C GLY A 443 31.21 -10.31 -8.46
N GLU A 444 30.94 -11.45 -9.08
CA GLU A 444 31.38 -11.76 -10.44
C GLU A 444 30.27 -11.44 -11.43
N TYR A 445 30.55 -10.58 -12.42
CA TYR A 445 29.63 -10.22 -13.50
C TYR A 445 29.79 -11.17 -14.68
N PHE A 446 28.66 -11.61 -15.26
CA PHE A 446 28.62 -12.70 -16.22
C PHE A 446 28.18 -12.33 -17.63
N LEU A 447 27.96 -11.04 -17.91
CA LEU A 447 27.67 -10.61 -19.27
C LEU A 447 28.88 -9.94 -19.91
N THR A 448 29.00 -10.11 -21.22
CA THR A 448 29.99 -9.44 -22.06
C THR A 448 29.29 -8.69 -23.18
N SER A 449 29.77 -7.51 -23.53
CA SER A 449 29.26 -6.74 -24.66
C SER A 449 30.18 -6.87 -25.87
N THR A 450 29.60 -7.10 -27.04
CA THR A 450 30.26 -7.02 -28.34
C THR A 450 29.63 -5.91 -29.16
N PHE A 451 30.45 -5.24 -29.98
CA PHE A 451 30.02 -4.13 -30.82
C PHE A 451 30.27 -4.47 -32.28
N THR A 452 29.31 -4.13 -33.13
CA THR A 452 29.44 -4.24 -34.58
C THR A 452 29.18 -2.88 -35.19
N THR A 453 30.21 -2.28 -35.76
CA THR A 453 30.12 -0.99 -36.43
C THR A 453 29.85 -1.21 -37.91
N THR A 454 28.74 -0.66 -38.39
CA THR A 454 28.46 -0.48 -39.82
C THR A 454 28.63 1.00 -40.17
N PRO A 455 28.79 1.37 -41.46
CA PRO A 455 29.01 2.77 -41.87
C PRO A 455 27.93 3.75 -41.37
N THR A 456 26.74 3.26 -41.05
CA THR A 456 25.59 4.07 -40.62
C THR A 456 25.14 3.78 -39.19
N THR A 457 25.61 2.70 -38.54
CA THR A 457 25.08 2.29 -37.23
C THR A 457 26.09 1.43 -36.47
N THR A 458 26.30 1.75 -35.19
CA THR A 458 26.95 0.83 -34.25
C THR A 458 25.89 0.03 -33.52
N THR A 459 25.91 -1.29 -33.69
CA THR A 459 25.00 -2.22 -33.01
C THR A 459 25.69 -2.84 -31.81
N PHE A 460 24.96 -2.90 -30.71
CA PHE A 460 25.44 -3.35 -29.41
C PHE A 460 24.73 -4.66 -29.06
N ILE A 461 25.49 -5.72 -28.77
CA ILE A 461 24.94 -7.01 -28.36
C ILE A 461 25.60 -7.41 -27.06
N THR A 462 24.81 -7.62 -26.01
CA THR A 462 25.29 -8.14 -24.74
C THR A 462 24.92 -9.63 -24.63
N THR A 463 25.90 -10.50 -24.39
CA THR A 463 25.74 -11.96 -24.32
C THR A 463 26.23 -12.50 -22.98
N ALA A 464 25.74 -13.69 -22.60
CA ALA A 464 26.21 -14.37 -21.40
C ALA A 464 27.56 -15.06 -21.64
N THR A 465 28.45 -14.97 -20.65
CA THR A 465 29.74 -15.67 -20.64
C THR A 465 29.57 -17.17 -20.41
N ALA A 466 30.58 -17.96 -20.81
CA ALA A 466 30.62 -19.40 -20.51
C ALA A 466 30.58 -19.69 -19.00
N ALA A 467 31.16 -18.79 -18.17
CA ALA A 467 31.15 -18.88 -16.72
C ALA A 467 29.73 -18.86 -16.13
N ALA A 468 28.77 -18.21 -16.79
CA ALA A 468 27.37 -18.19 -16.37
C ALA A 468 26.75 -19.60 -16.35
N ALA A 469 27.08 -20.43 -17.33
CA ALA A 469 26.55 -21.79 -17.48
C ALA A 469 27.14 -22.78 -16.46
N LEU A 470 28.28 -22.44 -15.85
CA LEU A 470 28.98 -23.30 -14.87
C LEU A 470 28.51 -23.06 -13.43
N GLN A 471 27.63 -22.08 -13.19
CA GLN A 471 27.18 -21.73 -11.84
C GLN A 471 26.27 -22.81 -11.25
N LYS A 472 26.49 -23.11 -9.97
CA LYS A 472 25.73 -24.10 -9.19
C LYS A 472 25.15 -23.47 -7.92
N PRO A 473 23.98 -23.94 -7.43
CA PRO A 473 23.47 -23.56 -6.12
C PRO A 473 24.52 -23.79 -5.03
N GLY A 474 24.60 -22.87 -4.07
CA GLY A 474 25.49 -23.00 -2.92
C GLY A 474 24.97 -22.19 -1.74
N LYS A 475 25.37 -22.57 -0.53
CA LYS A 475 25.08 -21.76 0.67
C LYS A 475 25.78 -20.40 0.53
N GLU A 476 25.12 -19.35 1.00
CA GLU A 476 25.65 -17.97 1.02
C GLU A 476 25.95 -17.38 -0.37
N LYS A 477 25.37 -17.96 -1.43
CA LYS A 477 25.45 -17.43 -2.79
C LYS A 477 24.14 -16.79 -3.18
N SER A 478 24.21 -15.52 -3.56
CA SER A 478 23.09 -14.80 -4.16
C SER A 478 23.37 -14.60 -5.66
N PHE A 479 22.39 -14.90 -6.50
CA PHE A 479 22.49 -14.76 -7.95
C PHE A 479 21.57 -13.65 -8.44
N LEU A 480 22.14 -12.66 -9.13
CA LEU A 480 21.40 -11.57 -9.74
C LEU A 480 21.01 -11.95 -11.15
N TYR A 481 19.78 -11.63 -11.55
CA TYR A 481 19.24 -12.00 -12.85
C TYR A 481 18.46 -10.87 -13.51
N ALA A 482 18.31 -10.99 -14.82
CA ALA A 482 17.33 -10.27 -15.62
C ALA A 482 16.43 -11.26 -16.36
N ILE A 483 15.12 -11.04 -16.32
CA ILE A 483 14.15 -11.66 -17.23
C ILE A 483 13.83 -10.62 -18.29
N MET A 484 13.97 -11.00 -19.56
CA MET A 484 13.79 -10.09 -20.68
C MET A 484 12.82 -10.62 -21.71
N SER A 485 12.07 -9.70 -22.30
CA SER A 485 11.15 -9.88 -23.43
C SER A 485 11.42 -8.82 -24.50
N ARG A 486 10.64 -8.84 -25.59
CA ARG A 486 10.67 -7.81 -26.65
C ARG A 486 10.45 -6.38 -26.12
N ASN A 487 9.67 -6.21 -25.06
CA ASN A 487 9.28 -4.89 -24.53
C ASN A 487 9.35 -4.85 -22.99
N MET A 488 10.15 -5.73 -22.37
CA MET A 488 10.23 -5.81 -20.92
C MET A 488 11.61 -6.26 -20.49
N TRP A 489 12.15 -5.65 -19.44
CA TRP A 489 13.19 -6.22 -18.61
C TRP A 489 12.77 -6.16 -17.14
N TYR A 490 13.12 -7.20 -16.39
CA TYR A 490 12.81 -7.36 -14.98
C TYR A 490 14.08 -7.85 -14.27
N PHE A 491 14.63 -7.04 -13.39
CA PHE A 491 15.77 -7.42 -12.56
C PHE A 491 15.31 -8.20 -11.34
N GLY A 492 16.18 -9.00 -10.71
CA GLY A 492 15.88 -9.65 -9.43
C GLY A 492 17.06 -10.45 -8.91
N TRP A 493 16.85 -11.11 -7.77
CA TRP A 493 17.83 -12.04 -7.20
C TRP A 493 17.19 -13.35 -6.75
N SER A 494 18.02 -14.39 -6.63
CA SER A 494 17.65 -15.73 -6.19
C SER A 494 18.82 -16.40 -5.47
N ASP A 495 18.52 -17.37 -4.61
CA ASP A 495 19.51 -18.28 -4.00
C ASP A 495 19.98 -19.38 -4.98
N THR A 496 19.36 -19.46 -6.16
CA THR A 496 19.65 -20.44 -7.19
C THR A 496 19.89 -19.79 -8.56
N PRO A 497 20.82 -20.29 -9.38
CA PRO A 497 21.15 -19.72 -10.69
C PRO A 497 20.18 -20.14 -11.81
N ASP A 498 19.31 -21.14 -11.62
CA ASP A 498 18.47 -21.67 -12.72
C ASP A 498 17.26 -20.75 -13.01
N PHE A 499 16.76 -19.98 -12.04
CA PHE A 499 15.61 -19.06 -12.14
C PHE A 499 14.33 -19.57 -12.84
N LYS A 500 14.29 -20.79 -13.40
CA LYS A 500 13.15 -21.34 -14.16
C LYS A 500 11.90 -21.42 -13.32
N ASP A 501 12.06 -21.69 -12.02
CA ASP A 501 10.97 -21.72 -11.05
C ASP A 501 10.37 -20.33 -10.78
N ARG A 502 11.04 -19.24 -11.17
CA ARG A 502 10.42 -17.90 -11.14
C ARG A 502 9.27 -17.79 -12.11
N LEU A 503 9.35 -18.39 -13.29
CA LEU A 503 8.31 -18.33 -14.33
C LEU A 503 7.30 -19.49 -14.24
N ARG A 504 7.38 -20.31 -13.18
CA ARG A 504 6.47 -21.42 -12.87
C ARG A 504 5.65 -21.09 -11.62
N GLY A 505 4.35 -21.39 -11.67
CA GLY A 505 3.41 -21.22 -10.56
C GLY A 505 2.63 -19.89 -10.53
N ASN A 506 1.78 -19.72 -9.52
CA ASN A 506 0.88 -18.57 -9.36
C ASN A 506 1.54 -17.43 -8.56
N LYS A 507 2.71 -16.96 -9.00
CA LYS A 507 3.39 -15.80 -8.37
C LYS A 507 2.77 -14.49 -8.87
N THR A 508 2.76 -13.48 -8.01
CA THR A 508 2.19 -12.14 -8.29
C THR A 508 3.26 -11.08 -8.59
N ASP A 509 4.49 -11.49 -8.91
CA ASP A 509 5.56 -10.55 -9.30
C ASP A 509 5.38 -10.05 -10.75
N GLY A 510 6.04 -8.93 -11.08
CA GLY A 510 5.86 -8.28 -12.38
C GLY A 510 6.24 -9.14 -13.60
N ALA A 511 7.18 -10.09 -13.45
CA ALA A 511 7.54 -11.00 -14.53
C ALA A 511 6.46 -12.06 -14.79
N ASN A 512 5.87 -12.62 -13.73
CA ASN A 512 4.76 -13.56 -13.87
C ASN A 512 3.48 -12.88 -14.35
N GLU A 513 3.20 -11.67 -13.86
CA GLU A 513 2.03 -10.91 -14.29
C GLU A 513 2.11 -10.56 -15.79
N TYR A 514 3.29 -10.13 -16.24
CA TYR A 514 3.56 -9.93 -17.66
C TYR A 514 3.28 -11.20 -18.47
N LYS A 515 3.85 -12.34 -18.07
CA LYS A 515 3.64 -13.65 -18.73
C LYS A 515 2.16 -14.01 -18.78
N ARG A 516 1.46 -13.89 -17.65
CA ARG A 516 0.03 -14.22 -17.52
C ARG A 516 -0.83 -13.41 -18.49
N ILE A 517 -0.58 -12.10 -18.59
CA ILE A 517 -1.32 -11.20 -19.48
C ILE A 517 -1.03 -11.53 -20.94
N THR A 518 0.23 -11.76 -21.31
CA THR A 518 0.58 -12.05 -22.70
C THR A 518 0.09 -13.42 -23.15
N ASP A 519 0.17 -14.44 -22.30
CA ASP A 519 -0.32 -15.79 -22.59
C ASP A 519 -1.85 -15.77 -22.70
N LYS A 520 -2.54 -15.04 -21.83
CA LYS A 520 -4.00 -14.86 -21.91
C LYS A 520 -4.39 -14.17 -23.22
N ARG A 521 -3.73 -13.07 -23.58
CA ARG A 521 -4.00 -12.33 -24.83
C ARG A 521 -3.86 -13.21 -26.07
N GLN A 522 -2.88 -14.10 -26.10
CA GLN A 522 -2.75 -15.10 -27.17
C GLN A 522 -3.95 -16.05 -27.20
N LYS A 523 -4.30 -16.66 -26.05
CA LYS A 523 -5.43 -17.60 -25.96
C LYS A 523 -6.77 -16.96 -26.34
N ASP A 524 -7.03 -15.74 -25.87
CA ASP A 524 -8.25 -15.01 -26.18
C ASP A 524 -8.36 -14.76 -27.71
N ARG A 525 -7.23 -14.46 -28.37
CA ARG A 525 -7.18 -14.31 -29.84
C ARG A 525 -7.43 -15.64 -30.58
N GLU A 526 -6.86 -16.74 -30.08
CA GLU A 526 -7.09 -18.07 -30.66
C GLU A 526 -8.58 -18.45 -30.57
N LEU A 527 -9.21 -18.23 -29.41
CA LEU A 527 -10.64 -18.46 -29.21
C LEU A 527 -11.53 -17.58 -30.11
N GLU A 528 -11.15 -16.32 -30.32
CA GLU A 528 -11.86 -15.40 -31.23
C GLU A 528 -11.81 -15.93 -32.68
N ILE A 529 -10.62 -16.34 -33.15
CA ILE A 529 -10.44 -16.89 -34.50
C ILE A 529 -11.25 -18.18 -34.67
N ASP A 530 -11.21 -19.09 -33.71
CA ASP A 530 -11.95 -20.34 -33.77
C ASP A 530 -13.48 -20.12 -33.74
N GLY A 531 -13.96 -19.17 -32.94
CA GLY A 531 -15.38 -18.77 -32.93
C GLY A 531 -15.84 -18.16 -34.25
N LEU A 532 -15.00 -17.36 -34.92
CA LEU A 532 -15.30 -16.81 -36.25
C LEU A 532 -15.33 -17.92 -37.32
N ARG A 533 -14.37 -18.85 -37.29
CA ARG A 533 -14.35 -20.02 -38.19
C ARG A 533 -15.57 -20.90 -38.02
N GLN A 534 -16.00 -21.14 -36.78
CA GLN A 534 -17.19 -21.93 -36.50
C GLN A 534 -18.45 -21.24 -37.07
N ARG A 535 -18.58 -19.92 -36.88
CA ARG A 535 -19.70 -19.15 -37.43
C ARG A 535 -19.75 -19.19 -38.96
N ASP A 536 -18.60 -19.08 -39.64
CA ASP A 536 -18.56 -19.16 -41.09
C ASP A 536 -18.98 -20.55 -41.59
N ARG A 537 -18.59 -21.62 -40.88
CA ARG A 537 -19.06 -23.00 -41.16
C ARG A 537 -20.56 -23.16 -40.94
N GLU A 538 -21.10 -22.59 -39.86
CA GLU A 538 -22.55 -22.66 -39.56
C GLU A 538 -23.40 -21.89 -40.57
N LEU A 539 -22.84 -20.84 -41.19
CA LEU A 539 -23.53 -20.01 -42.18
C LEU A 539 -23.23 -20.38 -43.64
N ASP A 540 -22.50 -21.49 -43.86
CA ASP A 540 -22.02 -21.95 -45.18
C ASP A 540 -21.33 -20.84 -45.99
N ARG A 541 -20.53 -20.02 -45.30
CA ARG A 541 -19.76 -18.92 -45.89
C ARG A 541 -18.35 -19.40 -46.22
N THR A 542 -17.79 -18.88 -47.31
CA THR A 542 -16.37 -19.04 -47.62
C THR A 542 -15.52 -18.41 -46.50
N GLU A 543 -14.41 -19.05 -46.10
CA GLU A 543 -13.55 -18.56 -45.00
C GLU A 543 -13.29 -17.06 -45.10
N GLY A 544 -13.70 -16.33 -44.06
CA GLY A 544 -13.53 -14.88 -44.00
C GLY A 544 -12.09 -14.43 -43.71
N ILE A 545 -11.88 -13.11 -43.74
CA ILE A 545 -10.63 -12.50 -43.28
C ILE A 545 -10.62 -12.50 -41.74
N TYR A 546 -9.84 -13.39 -41.14
CA TYR A 546 -9.66 -13.46 -39.69
C TYR A 546 -8.55 -12.51 -39.21
N PRO A 547 -8.64 -12.00 -37.96
CA PRO A 547 -7.52 -11.28 -37.36
C PRO A 547 -6.28 -12.19 -37.28
N PRO A 548 -5.05 -11.64 -37.40
CA PRO A 548 -3.84 -12.44 -37.36
C PRO A 548 -3.65 -13.09 -35.98
N PRO A 549 -3.16 -14.35 -35.93
CA PRO A 549 -2.78 -14.98 -34.67
C PRO A 549 -1.75 -14.14 -33.90
N LEU A 550 -1.89 -14.10 -32.58
CA LEU A 550 -0.91 -13.47 -31.71
C LEU A 550 -0.01 -14.53 -31.09
N LYS A 551 1.29 -14.24 -30.98
CA LYS A 551 2.24 -15.09 -30.26
C LYS A 551 2.73 -14.36 -29.01
N ALA A 552 2.60 -15.00 -27.86
CA ALA A 552 3.11 -14.47 -26.60
C ALA A 552 4.62 -14.19 -26.71
N PRO A 553 5.10 -13.03 -26.23
CA PRO A 553 6.52 -12.69 -26.29
C PRO A 553 7.38 -13.69 -25.52
N THR A 554 8.50 -14.11 -26.13
CA THR A 554 9.42 -15.04 -25.48
C THR A 554 10.19 -14.36 -24.36
N LEU A 555 9.98 -14.87 -23.14
CA LEU A 555 10.73 -14.52 -21.94
C LEU A 555 12.04 -15.32 -21.87
N THR A 556 13.16 -14.63 -21.70
CA THR A 556 14.49 -15.23 -21.54
C THR A 556 15.10 -14.78 -20.22
N CYS A 557 15.59 -15.73 -19.43
CA CYS A 557 16.31 -15.45 -18.19
C CYS A 557 17.81 -15.34 -18.46
N TYR A 558 18.44 -14.30 -17.91
CA TYR A 558 19.87 -14.06 -17.98
C TYR A 558 20.43 -13.99 -16.57
N LEU A 559 21.45 -14.80 -16.30
CA LEU A 559 22.25 -14.67 -15.09
C LEU A 559 23.19 -13.47 -15.28
N LEU A 560 23.06 -12.46 -14.43
CA LEU A 560 23.83 -11.23 -14.52
C LEU A 560 25.11 -11.30 -13.69
N ALA A 561 24.99 -11.73 -12.44
CA ALA A 561 26.12 -11.77 -11.52
C ALA A 561 25.92 -12.77 -10.39
N LYS A 562 27.02 -13.15 -9.75
CA LYS A 562 27.06 -13.93 -8.51
C LYS A 562 27.68 -13.10 -7.41
N CYS A 563 26.94 -12.96 -6.31
CA CYS A 563 27.38 -12.32 -5.08
C CYS A 563 27.73 -13.42 -4.07
N ASP A 564 28.99 -13.45 -3.62
CA ASP A 564 29.55 -14.47 -2.72
C ASP A 564 29.42 -14.11 -1.23
N ASP A 565 28.69 -13.04 -0.90
CA ASP A 565 28.65 -12.49 0.46
C ASP A 565 27.20 -12.22 0.90
N ASP A 566 26.57 -13.25 1.49
CA ASP A 566 25.19 -13.20 1.98
C ASP A 566 25.07 -12.76 3.45
N ASP A 567 26.16 -12.26 4.07
CA ASP A 567 26.18 -12.00 5.51
C ASP A 567 25.24 -10.86 5.95
N LYS A 568 24.56 -10.19 5.01
CA LYS A 568 23.25 -9.56 5.25
C LYS A 568 22.41 -9.65 3.99
N LYS A 569 21.25 -10.34 4.03
CA LYS A 569 20.10 -10.19 3.11
C LYS A 569 19.80 -8.73 2.69
N LYS A 570 20.24 -7.76 3.52
CA LYS A 570 20.20 -6.33 3.24
C LYS A 570 21.07 -5.90 2.05
N LYS A 571 22.29 -6.45 1.87
CA LYS A 571 23.21 -6.10 0.77
C LYS A 571 22.63 -6.48 -0.59
N THR A 572 22.24 -7.75 -0.77
CA THR A 572 21.64 -8.22 -2.04
C THR A 572 20.37 -7.45 -2.40
N LYS A 573 19.51 -7.17 -1.41
CA LYS A 573 18.32 -6.32 -1.61
C LYS A 573 18.66 -4.88 -2.00
N THR A 574 19.76 -4.34 -1.48
CA THR A 574 20.25 -3.00 -1.83
C THR A 574 20.73 -2.98 -3.28
N ILE A 575 21.50 -3.99 -3.70
CA ILE A 575 21.94 -4.13 -5.10
C ILE A 575 20.72 -4.28 -6.03
N GLU A 576 19.76 -5.13 -5.66
CA GLU A 576 18.51 -5.28 -6.38
C GLU A 576 17.79 -3.92 -6.52
N ALA A 577 17.65 -3.15 -5.44
CA ALA A 577 17.01 -1.84 -5.48
C ALA A 577 17.70 -0.90 -6.47
N LYS A 578 19.05 -0.82 -6.43
CA LYS A 578 19.85 -0.01 -7.36
C LYS A 578 19.65 -0.45 -8.82
N MET A 579 19.63 -1.74 -9.10
CA MET A 579 19.41 -2.28 -10.46
C MET A 579 17.99 -1.99 -10.99
N ILE A 580 16.97 -2.07 -10.12
CA ILE A 580 15.60 -1.71 -10.48
C ILE A 580 15.55 -0.23 -10.87
N ILE A 581 16.13 0.65 -10.05
CA ILE A 581 16.16 2.10 -10.31
C ILE A 581 16.93 2.40 -11.60
N ALA A 582 18.08 1.77 -11.82
CA ALA A 582 18.84 1.91 -13.06
C ALA A 582 18.02 1.51 -14.29
N GLY A 583 17.29 0.40 -14.21
CA GLY A 583 16.35 -0.03 -15.25
C GLY A 583 15.23 0.97 -15.52
N TYR A 584 14.74 1.63 -14.47
CA TYR A 584 13.71 2.66 -14.57
C TYR A 584 14.24 3.97 -15.16
N VAL A 585 15.45 4.39 -14.77
CA VAL A 585 16.14 5.55 -15.36
C VAL A 585 16.37 5.30 -16.86
N ALA A 586 16.87 4.12 -17.24
CA ALA A 586 17.02 3.74 -18.64
C ALA A 586 15.69 3.79 -19.42
N TYR A 587 14.59 3.37 -18.79
CA TYR A 587 13.25 3.48 -19.36
C TYR A 587 12.82 4.93 -19.60
N LEU A 588 12.99 5.80 -18.60
CA LEU A 588 12.64 7.22 -18.72
C LEU A 588 13.47 7.91 -19.81
N LEU A 589 14.75 7.54 -19.97
CA LEU A 589 15.63 8.05 -21.03
C LEU A 589 15.37 7.42 -22.41
N GLY A 590 14.34 6.55 -22.53
CA GLY A 590 13.95 5.94 -23.79
C GLY A 590 15.02 5.00 -24.37
N LEU A 591 15.75 4.30 -23.51
CA LEU A 591 16.72 3.30 -23.92
C LEU A 591 16.05 1.97 -24.25
N ARG A 592 16.63 1.24 -25.20
CA ARG A 592 16.15 -0.09 -25.60
C ARG A 592 16.79 -1.17 -24.74
N ASN A 593 16.27 -2.40 -24.86
CA ASN A 593 16.89 -3.57 -24.25
C ASN A 593 18.29 -3.79 -24.86
N PRO A 594 19.37 -3.75 -24.06
CA PRO A 594 20.73 -3.84 -24.58
C PRO A 594 21.16 -5.28 -24.94
N ILE A 595 20.36 -6.27 -24.57
CA ILE A 595 20.53 -7.68 -24.97
C ILE A 595 19.71 -7.97 -26.24
N ARG A 596 18.67 -7.18 -26.53
CA ARG A 596 17.83 -7.29 -27.74
C ARG A 596 17.71 -5.92 -28.44
N PRO A 597 18.65 -5.53 -29.30
CA PRO A 597 18.72 -4.17 -29.87
C PRO A 597 17.48 -3.75 -30.70
N ASN A 598 16.71 -4.72 -31.20
CA ASN A 598 15.44 -4.52 -31.91
C ASN A 598 14.20 -4.55 -30.99
N SER A 599 14.39 -4.46 -29.67
CA SER A 599 13.29 -4.40 -28.70
C SER A 599 12.53 -3.09 -28.79
N ASP A 600 11.23 -3.13 -28.50
CA ASP A 600 10.49 -1.92 -28.18
C ASP A 600 10.97 -1.35 -26.84
N LEU A 601 10.71 -0.06 -26.61
CA LEU A 601 10.94 0.57 -25.31
C LEU A 601 10.00 -0.07 -24.29
N GLY A 602 10.54 -0.65 -23.21
CA GLY A 602 9.67 -1.09 -22.13
C GLY A 602 10.37 -1.67 -20.92
N TYR A 603 9.83 -1.31 -19.77
CA TYR A 603 10.28 -1.73 -18.45
C TYR A 603 9.09 -2.22 -17.64
N SER A 604 9.30 -3.27 -16.82
CA SER A 604 8.23 -3.99 -16.12
C SER A 604 7.63 -3.19 -14.96
N THR A 605 6.31 -3.06 -14.92
CA THR A 605 5.64 -2.04 -14.10
C THR A 605 5.11 -2.46 -12.76
N ASN A 606 5.20 -3.74 -12.45
CA ASN A 606 4.67 -4.31 -11.20
C ASN A 606 5.79 -4.71 -10.25
N LYS A 607 6.95 -4.07 -10.36
CA LYS A 607 8.03 -4.20 -9.38
C LYS A 607 8.10 -2.96 -8.50
N CYS A 608 7.91 -3.15 -7.20
CA CYS A 608 8.17 -2.11 -6.21
C CYS A 608 9.66 -2.07 -5.89
N VAL A 609 10.19 -0.87 -5.63
CA VAL A 609 11.54 -0.70 -5.09
C VAL A 609 11.48 -0.26 -3.65
N SER A 610 12.37 -0.81 -2.83
CA SER A 610 12.52 -0.40 -1.43
C SER A 610 13.46 0.80 -1.35
N ILE A 611 12.90 2.01 -1.22
CA ILE A 611 13.70 3.26 -1.18
C ILE A 611 14.52 3.33 0.10
N SER A 612 14.07 2.68 1.18
CA SER A 612 14.81 2.63 2.46
C SER A 612 16.21 1.99 2.32
N LEU A 613 16.50 1.32 1.20
CA LEU A 613 17.80 0.71 0.90
C LEU A 613 18.75 1.56 0.06
N VAL A 614 18.31 2.73 -0.43
CA VAL A 614 19.12 3.63 -1.25
C VAL A 614 19.16 5.04 -0.68
N ASP A 615 20.20 5.78 -1.04
CA ASP A 615 20.47 7.16 -0.65
C ASP A 615 21.20 7.91 -1.77
N SER A 616 21.63 9.15 -1.53
CA SER A 616 22.33 9.96 -2.53
C SER A 616 23.65 9.33 -3.00
N THR A 617 24.35 8.57 -2.16
CA THR A 617 25.59 7.87 -2.55
C THR A 617 25.33 6.72 -3.53
N SER A 618 24.10 6.20 -3.54
CA SER A 618 23.68 5.13 -4.46
C SER A 618 23.59 5.60 -5.91
N TRP A 619 23.49 6.92 -6.18
CA TRP A 619 23.38 7.45 -7.54
C TRP A 619 24.58 7.10 -8.41
N GLY A 620 25.79 7.13 -7.85
CA GLY A 620 27.02 6.76 -8.58
C GLY A 620 26.97 5.32 -9.11
N GLU A 621 26.68 4.34 -8.24
CA GLU A 621 26.57 2.93 -8.65
C GLU A 621 25.39 2.68 -9.61
N ILE A 622 24.29 3.43 -9.47
CA ILE A 622 23.17 3.40 -10.42
C ILE A 622 23.65 3.88 -11.79
N CYS A 623 24.37 5.00 -11.86
CA CYS A 623 24.95 5.52 -13.10
C CYS A 623 25.93 4.52 -13.72
N ASP A 624 26.83 3.94 -12.92
CA ASP A 624 27.80 2.96 -13.39
C ASP A 624 27.14 1.69 -13.94
N PHE A 625 26.04 1.25 -13.32
CA PHE A 625 25.27 0.13 -13.86
C PHE A 625 24.57 0.50 -15.18
N VAL A 626 24.08 1.74 -15.32
CA VAL A 626 23.52 2.22 -16.59
C VAL A 626 24.59 2.32 -17.68
N LYS A 627 25.79 2.83 -17.33
CA LYS A 627 26.97 2.88 -18.21
C LYS A 627 27.35 1.49 -18.70
N LEU A 628 27.46 0.54 -17.79
CA LEU A 628 27.79 -0.85 -18.12
C LEU A 628 26.75 -1.48 -19.05
N PHE A 629 25.48 -1.42 -18.65
CA PHE A 629 24.42 -2.19 -19.30
C PHE A 629 23.90 -1.52 -20.57
N TRP A 630 23.80 -0.19 -20.64
CA TRP A 630 23.28 0.54 -21.80
C TRP A 630 24.33 1.36 -22.57
N GLY A 631 25.52 1.61 -22.01
CA GLY A 631 26.57 2.38 -22.71
C GLY A 631 26.31 3.88 -22.76
N ILE A 632 25.54 4.40 -21.80
CA ILE A 632 25.29 5.82 -21.67
C ILE A 632 25.55 6.28 -20.25
N GLU A 633 25.85 7.57 -20.11
CA GLU A 633 25.98 8.22 -18.81
C GLU A 633 24.71 9.03 -18.51
N PRO A 634 23.85 8.58 -17.58
CA PRO A 634 22.71 9.37 -17.13
C PRO A 634 23.18 10.47 -16.16
N MET A 635 22.44 11.57 -16.10
CA MET A 635 22.72 12.68 -15.21
C MET A 635 21.42 13.27 -14.66
N LEU A 636 21.41 13.55 -13.36
CA LEU A 636 20.49 14.49 -12.73
C LEU A 636 21.21 15.84 -12.71
N ASP A 637 20.76 16.77 -13.53
CA ASP A 637 21.36 18.10 -13.70
C ASP A 637 20.41 19.19 -13.18
N GLN A 638 20.94 20.40 -13.03
CA GLN A 638 20.14 21.57 -12.72
C GLN A 638 19.31 21.96 -13.93
N PHE A 639 18.00 22.06 -13.74
CA PHE A 639 17.13 22.59 -14.77
C PHE A 639 17.38 24.09 -14.93
N LYS A 640 17.83 24.49 -16.13
CA LYS A 640 17.97 25.88 -16.53
C LYS A 640 16.69 26.31 -17.23
N LYS A 641 15.99 27.29 -16.66
CA LYS A 641 14.79 27.87 -17.26
C LYS A 641 15.28 28.87 -18.31
N ASP A 642 15.17 28.47 -19.58
CA ASP A 642 15.46 29.36 -20.73
C ASP A 642 14.52 30.57 -20.76
#